data_AF-A0A7J0HCT7-F1
#
_entry.id   AF-A0A7J0HCT7-F1
#
_cell.length_a   1.000
_cell.length_b   1.000
_cell.length_c   1.000
_cell.angle_alpha   90.00
_cell.angle_beta   90.00
_cell.angle_gamma   90.00
#
_symmetry.space_group_name_H-M   'P 1'
#
loop_
_entity.id
_entity.type
_entity.pdbx_description
1 polymer ?
#
loop_
_entity_poly.entity_id
_entity_poly.type
_entity_poly.pdbx_seq_one_letter_code
_entity_poly.pdbx_strand_id
1 'polypeptide(L)'
;MFPKASSSQSITGFSGSDALSHVYIRYPPLRCDIPGARGLFYDDGNKLLFSPTSDQIISWKTSPFSPLVIPTSDSVCEGPVLSIRYSIDTKVLAIQRSNHEIQFWNRETGNTFSQKCKSDSESILGFFWTDCPTCDIVFVKTSGLDLFSLDSELKSLHLVETKRFNVSWYVYTHESRLVLLASGMQCKSFTGYQLSSAGIIRLPRFEMAMAKSEANSKPVLAAEDVHVVTVYGRIYCLQVDKVAMLLNSYRFYRDAVVQQGSLPIFSSKIAVSVVDNVLLVHQVDAKVVILYDIFSDSRAPISAPLPLLLRGFPRSITASSQSSSRNAEDSEAKDLSDTEAIIYGDGWTFLVPDLICDAANGLLWKIHLDLEASAISASSSEVPSVLEFLQRRKLEAHKAKQLCLAISRTLILERRPVSMFARAIDILVTSYSYSIKTGSYLKGMKAEKSLPSGVPQVNSPSTIADDSASRVDAYGKSVKTRICDLHSLGGNVESKNLMGAEVPSDRVQSGLQSQLLGLGNNLLNSNVTNHQEPQVTSAAVSPDEMYSFVISPVEEEMAGDTSYMVSIIIEFLRSVNSEKIKVHPNLYVLTIQLLARNERYAELGLFVINKILEPSKEVALQLLESGRQNMQTRKLGLDMLRQLSLHHDYVVLLVQDGYYLEALRYARKNKVNSVRPSLFLEAAYASNDPQHVAAVLRFFSDFIPGFKSTSDHNSYCRILAEMNSSIAA
;
A
#
# COMPACT_ATOMS: atom_id res chain seq x y z
N MET A 1 -17.37 -46.93 -15.10
CA MET A 1 -17.67 -46.78 -13.66
C MET A 1 -16.34 -46.61 -12.93
N PHE A 2 -15.89 -45.36 -12.77
CA PHE A 2 -14.87 -44.86 -11.84
C PHE A 2 -15.05 -43.32 -11.81
N PRO A 3 -14.81 -42.65 -10.66
CA PRO A 3 -15.44 -41.38 -10.33
C PRO A 3 -14.69 -40.16 -10.91
N LYS A 4 -15.46 -39.14 -11.32
CA LYS A 4 -14.96 -37.81 -11.71
C LYS A 4 -14.60 -37.01 -10.46
N ALA A 5 -13.40 -36.45 -10.43
CA ALA A 5 -12.96 -35.50 -9.41
C ALA A 5 -13.64 -34.13 -9.64
N SER A 6 -14.18 -33.56 -8.57
CA SER A 6 -14.81 -32.24 -8.50
C SER A 6 -13.76 -31.14 -8.37
N SER A 7 -13.72 -30.21 -9.33
CA SER A 7 -13.02 -28.93 -9.19
C SER A 7 -13.94 -27.94 -8.47
N SER A 8 -13.71 -27.74 -7.18
CA SER A 8 -14.34 -26.66 -6.42
C SER A 8 -13.58 -25.37 -6.68
N GLN A 9 -13.95 -24.64 -7.73
CA GLN A 9 -13.71 -23.21 -7.80
C GLN A 9 -14.63 -22.52 -6.79
N SER A 10 -14.05 -21.91 -5.77
CA SER A 10 -14.76 -21.00 -4.86
C SER A 10 -15.09 -19.71 -5.61
N ILE A 11 -16.16 -19.74 -6.40
CA ILE A 11 -16.81 -18.53 -6.88
C ILE A 11 -17.54 -17.96 -5.67
N THR A 12 -16.95 -16.94 -5.06
CA THR A 12 -17.59 -16.10 -4.05
C THR A 12 -18.90 -15.57 -4.63
N GLY A 13 -19.99 -15.85 -3.93
CA GLY A 13 -21.35 -15.72 -4.43
C GLY A 13 -21.69 -14.32 -4.93
N PHE A 14 -22.24 -14.27 -6.13
CA PHE A 14 -22.96 -13.14 -6.71
C PHE A 14 -24.13 -12.74 -5.79
N SER A 15 -23.97 -11.65 -5.05
CA SER A 15 -25.08 -10.97 -4.36
C SER A 15 -25.60 -9.87 -5.28
N GLY A 16 -26.84 -10.05 -5.75
CA GLY A 16 -27.41 -9.31 -6.87
C GLY A 16 -27.45 -7.79 -6.69
N SER A 17 -26.81 -7.09 -7.61
CA SER A 17 -27.18 -5.77 -8.12
C SER A 17 -26.38 -5.64 -9.42
N ASP A 18 -26.96 -6.03 -10.56
CA ASP A 18 -26.28 -6.06 -11.87
C ASP A 18 -25.80 -4.68 -12.37
N ALA A 19 -25.96 -3.62 -11.57
CA ALA A 19 -25.40 -2.31 -11.84
C ALA A 19 -23.96 -2.20 -11.30
N LEU A 20 -22.99 -2.14 -12.21
CA LEU A 20 -21.59 -1.87 -11.90
C LEU A 20 -21.43 -0.44 -11.33
N SER A 21 -20.73 -0.30 -10.21
CA SER A 21 -20.39 1.00 -9.61
C SER A 21 -19.01 0.98 -9.00
N HIS A 22 -18.18 1.97 -9.35
CA HIS A 22 -16.86 2.13 -8.78
C HIS A 22 -16.86 2.88 -7.44
N VAL A 23 -17.94 3.62 -7.11
CA VAL A 23 -18.13 4.30 -5.82
C VAL A 23 -19.48 3.91 -5.25
N TYR A 24 -19.52 3.66 -3.94
CA TYR A 24 -20.75 3.31 -3.24
C TYR A 24 -20.80 3.88 -1.82
N ILE A 25 -22.01 3.97 -1.28
CA ILE A 25 -22.29 4.17 0.14
C ILE A 25 -22.84 2.87 0.73
N ARG A 26 -22.53 2.60 2.00
CA ARG A 26 -22.89 1.34 2.67
C ARG A 26 -23.98 1.55 3.72
N TYR A 27 -25.01 0.72 3.68
CA TYR A 27 -26.03 0.60 4.72
C TYR A 27 -25.53 -0.28 5.89
N PRO A 28 -25.90 0.01 7.15
CA PRO A 28 -26.72 1.15 7.59
C PRO A 28 -25.94 2.48 7.63
N PRO A 29 -26.60 3.63 7.37
CA PRO A 29 -26.03 4.95 7.65
C PRO A 29 -25.88 5.17 9.16
N LEU A 30 -25.07 6.15 9.54
CA LEU A 30 -25.15 6.70 10.90
C LEU A 30 -26.40 7.59 10.97
N ARG A 31 -27.33 7.23 11.85
CA ARG A 31 -28.55 8.00 12.09
C ARG A 31 -28.29 9.06 13.17
N CYS A 32 -28.54 10.31 12.82
CA CYS A 32 -28.37 11.51 13.63
C CYS A 32 -29.68 12.27 13.82
N ASP A 33 -30.82 11.67 13.43
CA ASP A 33 -32.14 12.24 13.63
C ASP A 33 -32.50 12.21 15.13
N ILE A 34 -32.74 13.40 15.69
CA ILE A 34 -33.08 13.60 17.08
C ILE A 34 -34.27 14.57 17.12
N PRO A 35 -35.31 14.27 17.92
CA PRO A 35 -36.42 15.18 18.12
C PRO A 35 -35.95 16.57 18.58
N GLY A 36 -36.34 17.62 17.86
CA GLY A 36 -35.99 19.01 18.20
C GLY A 36 -34.58 19.45 17.76
N ALA A 37 -33.89 18.67 16.95
CA ALA A 37 -32.62 19.05 16.32
C ALA A 37 -32.76 20.31 15.45
N ARG A 38 -31.78 21.22 15.55
CA ARG A 38 -31.69 22.49 14.79
C ARG A 38 -30.58 22.43 13.74
N GLY A 39 -30.58 21.39 12.92
CA GLY A 39 -29.61 21.16 11.84
C GLY A 39 -28.38 20.34 12.26
N LEU A 40 -27.49 20.10 11.29
CA LEU A 40 -26.27 19.31 11.48
C LEU A 40 -25.03 20.16 11.18
N PHE A 41 -24.02 20.07 12.05
CA PHE A 41 -22.77 20.83 11.93
C PHE A 41 -21.57 19.89 12.02
N TYR A 42 -20.60 20.06 11.14
CA TYR A 42 -19.42 19.20 11.11
C TYR A 42 -18.16 19.94 11.59
N ASP A 43 -17.50 19.38 12.59
CA ASP A 43 -16.15 19.76 13.00
C ASP A 43 -15.15 18.78 12.41
N ASP A 44 -14.54 19.23 11.32
CA ASP A 44 -13.55 18.49 10.56
C ASP A 44 -12.21 18.32 11.30
N GLY A 45 -11.94 19.10 12.35
CA GLY A 45 -10.75 19.00 13.17
C GLY A 45 -10.80 17.81 14.11
N ASN A 46 -11.88 17.72 14.90
CA ASN A 46 -12.11 16.62 15.83
C ASN A 46 -12.83 15.42 15.20
N LYS A 47 -13.26 15.53 13.93
CA LYS A 47 -14.07 14.53 13.21
C LYS A 47 -15.35 14.20 13.99
N LEU A 48 -16.06 15.26 14.38
CA LEU A 48 -17.32 15.20 15.12
C LEU A 48 -18.44 15.81 14.27
N LEU A 49 -19.61 15.17 14.30
CA LEU A 49 -20.86 15.74 13.80
C LEU A 49 -21.70 16.17 15.00
N PHE A 50 -22.31 17.36 14.96
CA PHE A 50 -23.16 17.90 16.00
C PHE A 50 -24.58 18.09 15.52
N SER A 51 -25.52 17.84 16.42
CA SER A 51 -26.93 18.20 16.30
C SER A 51 -27.32 18.97 17.57
N PRO A 52 -27.43 20.31 17.51
CA PRO A 52 -27.88 21.12 18.65
C PRO A 52 -29.40 21.02 18.80
N THR A 53 -29.86 20.86 20.04
CA THR A 53 -31.26 21.01 20.44
C THR A 53 -31.47 22.36 21.14
N SER A 54 -32.58 22.54 21.86
CA SER A 54 -32.81 23.75 22.67
C SER A 54 -31.74 23.99 23.73
N ASP A 55 -31.35 22.93 24.44
CA ASP A 55 -30.58 22.96 25.71
C ASP A 55 -29.38 22.01 25.71
N GLN A 56 -29.22 21.21 24.66
CA GLN A 56 -28.17 20.20 24.57
C GLN A 56 -27.54 20.19 23.19
N ILE A 57 -26.32 19.66 23.14
CA ILE A 57 -25.59 19.45 21.91
C ILE A 57 -25.19 18.00 21.87
N ILE A 58 -25.73 17.29 20.88
CA ILE A 58 -25.49 15.87 20.72
C ILE A 58 -24.44 15.70 19.63
N SER A 59 -23.42 14.91 19.93
CA SER A 59 -22.23 14.74 19.09
C SER A 59 -21.98 13.27 18.77
N TRP A 60 -21.55 13.00 17.53
CA TRP A 60 -21.12 11.67 17.08
C TRP A 60 -19.72 11.73 16.50
N LYS A 61 -18.91 10.73 16.85
CA LYS A 61 -17.59 10.54 16.25
C LYS A 61 -17.72 9.94 14.85
N THR A 62 -17.14 10.59 13.85
CA THR A 62 -17.22 10.15 12.45
C THR A 62 -15.99 9.37 11.99
N SER A 63 -14.92 9.32 12.80
CA SER A 63 -13.68 8.60 12.51
C SER A 63 -13.12 7.89 13.76
N PRO A 64 -12.93 6.55 13.77
CA PRO A 64 -13.32 5.61 12.71
C PRO A 64 -14.84 5.63 12.51
N PHE A 65 -15.28 5.51 11.26
CA PHE A 65 -16.70 5.54 10.93
C PHE A 65 -17.38 4.25 11.40
N SER A 66 -18.41 4.38 12.23
CA SER A 66 -19.25 3.27 12.64
C SER A 66 -20.72 3.75 12.69
N PRO A 67 -21.65 3.02 12.05
CA PRO A 67 -23.08 3.36 12.11
C PRO A 67 -23.71 3.25 13.50
N LEU A 68 -23.09 2.48 14.40
CA LEU A 68 -23.60 2.19 15.75
C LEU A 68 -22.87 2.99 16.84
N VAL A 69 -22.28 4.14 16.48
CA VAL A 69 -21.59 5.01 17.45
C VAL A 69 -22.58 5.59 18.43
N ILE A 70 -22.28 5.44 19.72
CA ILE A 70 -23.08 6.02 20.81
C ILE A 70 -22.84 7.54 20.82
N PRO A 71 -23.89 8.37 20.74
CA PRO A 71 -23.75 9.82 20.84
C PRO A 71 -23.30 10.27 22.24
N THR A 72 -22.61 11.40 22.29
CA THR A 72 -22.32 12.11 23.55
C THR A 72 -23.17 13.38 23.60
N SER A 73 -23.82 13.65 24.73
CA SER A 73 -24.57 14.88 24.97
C SER A 73 -23.83 15.79 25.93
N ASP A 74 -23.78 17.08 25.60
CA ASP A 74 -23.27 18.12 26.48
C ASP A 74 -24.37 19.19 26.67
N SER A 75 -24.64 19.58 27.92
CA SER A 75 -25.65 20.59 28.25
C SER A 75 -25.12 21.99 27.97
N VAL A 76 -25.88 22.80 27.22
CA VAL A 76 -25.45 24.12 26.77
C VAL A 76 -26.58 25.13 26.92
N CYS A 77 -26.24 26.40 27.11
CA CYS A 77 -27.21 27.49 27.15
C CYS A 77 -28.08 27.54 25.89
N GLU A 78 -29.36 27.88 26.07
CA GLU A 78 -30.29 28.05 24.96
C GLU A 78 -29.87 29.21 24.04
N GLY A 79 -30.13 29.04 22.74
CA GLY A 79 -29.94 30.11 21.77
C GLY A 79 -29.78 29.62 20.32
N PRO A 80 -29.72 30.53 19.35
CA PRO A 80 -29.38 30.21 17.98
C PRO A 80 -27.94 29.64 17.89
N VAL A 81 -27.72 28.75 16.93
CA VAL A 81 -26.41 28.16 16.63
C VAL A 81 -26.14 28.34 15.15
N LEU A 82 -25.17 29.18 14.79
CA LEU A 82 -24.73 29.38 13.41
C LEU A 82 -23.53 28.49 13.07
N SER A 83 -22.66 28.25 14.04
CA SER A 83 -21.49 27.38 13.90
C SER A 83 -21.07 26.88 15.28
N ILE A 84 -20.52 25.68 15.32
CA ILE A 84 -20.09 25.01 16.54
C ILE A 84 -18.86 24.16 16.28
N ARG A 85 -17.82 24.33 17.10
CA ARG A 85 -16.57 23.55 17.01
C ARG A 85 -15.94 23.37 18.38
N TYR A 86 -15.40 22.18 18.62
CA TYR A 86 -14.59 21.91 19.80
C TYR A 86 -13.16 22.40 19.58
N SER A 87 -12.49 22.82 20.65
CA SER A 87 -11.04 22.93 20.69
C SER A 87 -10.40 21.57 20.33
N ILE A 88 -9.16 21.59 19.85
CA ILE A 88 -8.48 20.37 19.37
C ILE A 88 -8.29 19.32 20.49
N ASP A 89 -8.23 19.78 21.75
CA ASP A 89 -8.19 18.92 22.94
C ASP A 89 -9.59 18.55 23.47
N THR A 90 -10.66 18.98 22.81
CA THR A 90 -12.08 18.74 23.14
C THR A 90 -12.53 19.28 24.51
N LYS A 91 -11.77 20.20 25.11
CA LYS A 91 -12.08 20.79 26.42
C LYS A 91 -12.99 22.00 26.37
N VAL A 92 -12.93 22.78 25.29
CA VAL A 92 -13.69 24.02 25.14
C VAL A 92 -14.54 23.94 23.89
N LEU A 93 -15.83 24.18 24.06
CA LEU A 93 -16.79 24.28 22.97
C LEU A 93 -17.01 25.74 22.62
N ALA A 94 -16.78 26.08 21.36
CA ALA A 94 -17.10 27.41 20.85
C ALA A 94 -18.37 27.34 20.00
N ILE A 95 -19.27 28.30 20.21
CA ILE A 95 -20.59 28.38 19.58
C ILE A 95 -20.80 29.80 19.08
N GLN A 96 -20.92 29.96 17.77
CA GLN A 96 -21.30 31.22 17.17
C GLN A 96 -22.81 31.42 17.33
N ARG A 97 -23.20 32.34 18.22
CA ARG A 97 -24.61 32.64 18.52
C ARG A 97 -25.18 33.67 17.56
N SER A 98 -24.36 34.60 17.10
CA SER A 98 -24.76 35.62 16.14
C SER A 98 -23.59 35.97 15.22
N ASN A 99 -23.83 36.86 14.25
CA ASN A 99 -22.78 37.42 13.41
C ASN A 99 -21.83 38.36 14.18
N HIS A 100 -22.00 38.57 15.49
CA HIS A 100 -21.15 39.45 16.29
C HIS A 100 -20.68 38.83 17.62
N GLU A 101 -21.09 37.60 17.94
CA GLU A 101 -20.80 36.97 19.22
C GLU A 101 -20.51 35.47 19.07
N ILE A 102 -19.40 35.05 19.68
CA ILE A 102 -19.04 33.65 19.89
C ILE A 102 -19.01 33.39 21.40
N GLN A 103 -19.78 32.41 21.84
CA GLN A 103 -19.81 31.92 23.20
C GLN A 103 -18.87 30.72 23.36
N PHE A 104 -18.17 30.66 24.48
CA PHE A 104 -17.28 29.57 24.86
C PHE A 104 -17.84 28.87 26.08
N TRP A 105 -17.82 27.55 26.07
CA TRP A 105 -18.19 26.69 27.18
C TRP A 105 -17.05 25.74 27.49
N ASN A 106 -16.56 25.76 28.73
CA ASN A 106 -15.51 24.86 29.17
C ASN A 106 -16.14 23.60 29.79
N ARG A 107 -15.86 22.44 29.19
CA ARG A 107 -16.42 21.15 29.56
C ARG A 107 -15.99 20.66 30.94
N GLU A 108 -14.75 20.96 31.34
CA GLU A 108 -14.19 20.52 32.62
C GLU A 108 -14.72 21.35 33.79
N THR A 109 -14.92 22.66 33.58
CA THR A 109 -15.31 23.59 34.65
C THR A 109 -16.79 23.99 34.62
N GLY A 110 -17.51 23.72 33.54
CA GLY A 110 -18.89 24.15 33.31
C GLY A 110 -19.08 25.65 33.08
N ASN A 111 -17.99 26.43 33.06
CA ASN A 111 -18.06 27.88 32.92
C ASN A 111 -18.34 28.31 31.48
N THR A 112 -19.05 29.42 31.33
CA THR A 112 -19.26 30.08 30.03
C THR A 112 -18.72 31.50 30.03
N PHE A 113 -18.18 31.92 28.90
CA PHE A 113 -17.85 33.32 28.62
C PHE A 113 -18.14 33.63 27.14
N SER A 114 -18.28 34.89 26.76
CA SER A 114 -18.51 35.26 25.37
C SER A 114 -17.57 36.35 24.87
N GLN A 115 -17.19 36.22 23.60
CA GLN A 115 -16.38 37.20 22.89
C GLN A 115 -17.26 37.90 21.85
N LYS A 116 -17.42 39.21 22.02
CA LYS A 116 -18.16 40.07 21.08
C LYS A 116 -17.19 40.83 20.17
N CYS A 117 -17.65 41.12 18.95
CA CYS A 117 -16.96 42.05 18.06
C CYS A 117 -16.93 43.46 18.68
N LYS A 118 -15.80 44.16 18.51
CA LYS A 118 -15.60 45.51 19.06
C LYS A 118 -16.38 46.60 18.31
N SER A 119 -16.76 46.35 17.07
CA SER A 119 -17.48 47.28 16.20
C SER A 119 -18.72 46.61 15.63
N ASP A 120 -19.85 47.32 15.65
CA ASP A 120 -21.11 46.86 15.04
C ASP A 120 -21.03 46.77 13.51
N SER A 121 -20.06 47.45 12.89
CA SER A 121 -19.84 47.39 11.43
C SER A 121 -19.12 46.12 10.96
N GLU A 122 -18.50 45.39 11.87
CA GLU A 122 -17.78 44.15 11.57
C GLU A 122 -18.66 42.95 11.88
N SER A 123 -18.75 42.00 10.95
CA SER A 123 -19.45 40.74 11.15
C SER A 123 -18.49 39.56 11.09
N ILE A 124 -18.73 38.59 11.97
CA ILE A 124 -18.06 37.29 12.05
C ILE A 124 -18.65 36.39 10.96
N LEU A 125 -17.81 36.04 9.99
CA LEU A 125 -18.14 35.04 8.96
C LEU A 125 -18.02 33.63 9.52
N GLY A 126 -17.11 33.42 10.47
CA GLY A 126 -16.99 32.19 11.23
C GLY A 126 -15.67 32.10 11.99
N PHE A 127 -15.34 30.92 12.49
CA PHE A 127 -14.14 30.70 13.30
C PHE A 127 -13.64 29.26 13.16
N PHE A 128 -12.39 29.03 13.53
CA PHE A 128 -11.82 27.68 13.61
C PHE A 128 -10.70 27.62 14.66
N TRP A 129 -10.55 26.44 15.26
CA TRP A 129 -9.47 26.11 16.18
C TRP A 129 -8.23 25.66 15.43
N THR A 130 -7.07 25.93 16.03
CA THR A 130 -5.76 25.69 15.44
C THR A 130 -4.83 25.06 16.47
N ASP A 131 -3.89 24.24 16.01
CA ASP A 131 -2.82 23.68 16.84
C ASP A 131 -1.50 24.44 16.66
N CYS A 132 -1.61 25.70 16.25
CA CYS A 132 -0.47 26.59 16.03
C CYS A 132 0.03 27.12 17.38
N PRO A 133 1.34 27.15 17.65
CA PRO A 133 1.85 27.65 18.93
C PRO A 133 1.57 29.15 19.17
N THR A 134 1.26 29.90 18.11
CA THR A 134 1.05 31.36 18.21
C THR A 134 -0.40 31.75 18.50
N CYS A 135 -1.37 30.88 18.25
CA CYS A 135 -2.79 31.16 18.46
C CYS A 135 -3.58 29.86 18.59
N ASP A 136 -4.58 29.88 19.44
CA ASP A 136 -5.45 28.71 19.69
C ASP A 136 -6.70 28.76 18.80
N ILE A 137 -7.22 29.96 18.55
CA ILE A 137 -8.45 30.17 17.78
C ILE A 137 -8.33 31.39 16.86
N VAL A 138 -8.91 31.28 15.66
CA VAL A 138 -8.93 32.34 14.66
C VAL A 138 -10.37 32.70 14.33
N PHE A 139 -10.68 34.00 14.41
CA PHE A 139 -11.96 34.56 13.97
C PHE A 139 -11.79 35.14 12.58
N VAL A 140 -12.69 34.74 11.68
CA VAL A 140 -12.78 35.28 10.32
C VAL A 140 -13.90 36.32 10.29
N LYS A 141 -13.54 37.57 10.07
CA LYS A 141 -14.47 38.71 9.98
C LYS A 141 -14.48 39.27 8.56
N THR A 142 -15.50 40.06 8.25
CA THR A 142 -15.56 40.84 6.99
C THR A 142 -14.40 41.83 6.85
N SER A 143 -13.81 42.29 7.96
CA SER A 143 -12.66 43.20 7.99
C SER A 143 -11.29 42.50 8.09
N GLY A 144 -11.24 41.17 8.15
CA GLY A 144 -9.99 40.39 8.15
C GLY A 144 -9.98 39.23 9.15
N LEU A 145 -8.80 38.94 9.71
CA LEU A 145 -8.59 37.87 10.70
C LEU A 145 -8.19 38.44 12.06
N ASP A 146 -8.79 37.92 13.13
CA ASP A 146 -8.33 38.12 14.50
C ASP A 146 -7.83 36.77 15.06
N LEU A 147 -6.61 36.75 15.59
CA LEU A 147 -5.96 35.58 16.14
C LEU A 147 -5.92 35.71 17.65
N PHE A 148 -6.46 34.73 18.35
CA PHE A 148 -6.54 34.74 19.80
C PHE A 148 -5.78 33.56 20.41
N SER A 149 -5.27 33.78 21.61
CA SER A 149 -4.83 32.71 22.52
C SER A 149 -5.80 32.60 23.69
N LEU A 150 -6.07 31.37 24.10
CA LEU A 150 -6.96 31.03 25.19
C LEU A 150 -6.20 31.12 26.50
N ASP A 151 -6.57 32.08 27.35
CA ASP A 151 -6.06 32.16 28.70
C ASP A 151 -6.89 31.28 29.63
N SER A 152 -6.31 30.14 30.03
CA SER A 152 -6.93 29.18 30.95
C SER A 152 -7.16 29.78 32.35
N GLU A 153 -6.33 30.73 32.78
CA GLU A 153 -6.41 31.34 34.11
C GLU A 153 -7.43 32.48 34.16
N LEU A 154 -7.40 33.38 33.17
CA LEU A 154 -8.28 34.55 33.11
C LEU A 154 -9.64 34.28 32.46
N LYS A 155 -9.88 33.06 31.97
CA LYS A 155 -11.15 32.63 31.34
C LYS A 155 -11.57 33.59 30.23
N SER A 156 -10.61 34.05 29.44
CA SER A 156 -10.82 35.04 28.39
C SER A 156 -9.92 34.76 27.20
N LEU A 157 -10.21 35.41 26.07
CA LEU A 157 -9.36 35.36 24.88
C LEU A 157 -8.42 36.56 24.85
N HIS A 158 -7.12 36.29 24.75
CA HIS A 158 -6.12 37.32 24.53
C HIS A 158 -5.90 37.49 23.02
N LEU A 159 -6.12 38.71 22.50
CA LEU A 159 -5.87 39.02 21.09
C LEU A 159 -4.37 39.07 20.83
N VAL A 160 -3.86 38.15 20.02
CA VAL A 160 -2.45 38.04 19.65
C VAL A 160 -2.14 38.94 18.45
N GLU A 161 -2.92 38.82 17.38
CA GLU A 161 -2.68 39.55 16.14
C GLU A 161 -4.00 39.83 15.39
N THR A 162 -4.12 41.00 14.77
CA THR A 162 -5.19 41.31 13.82
C THR A 162 -4.61 41.57 12.44
N LYS A 163 -5.09 40.85 11.42
CA LYS A 163 -4.72 41.07 10.02
C LYS A 163 -5.90 41.69 9.28
N ARG A 164 -5.78 42.95 8.85
CA ARG A 164 -6.89 43.73 8.26
C ARG A 164 -6.91 43.69 6.75
N PHE A 165 -8.03 43.26 6.17
CA PHE A 165 -8.35 43.30 4.75
C PHE A 165 -9.79 42.82 4.52
N ASN A 166 -10.41 43.20 3.40
CA ASN A 166 -11.80 42.84 3.14
C ASN A 166 -11.95 41.35 2.78
N VAL A 167 -12.88 40.67 3.44
CA VAL A 167 -13.23 39.26 3.21
C VAL A 167 -14.71 39.15 2.86
N SER A 168 -15.01 38.53 1.72
CA SER A 168 -16.38 38.27 1.29
C SER A 168 -16.90 36.93 1.83
N TRP A 169 -16.07 35.90 1.77
CA TRP A 169 -16.33 34.56 2.32
C TRP A 169 -15.00 33.82 2.50
N TYR A 170 -15.02 32.71 3.23
CA TYR A 170 -13.83 31.90 3.47
C TYR A 170 -14.10 30.40 3.33
N VAL A 171 -13.04 29.64 3.09
CA VAL A 171 -13.02 28.18 3.16
C VAL A 171 -11.84 27.77 4.04
N TYR A 172 -12.08 26.86 4.98
CA TYR A 172 -11.05 26.29 5.85
C TYR A 172 -11.24 24.79 5.93
N THR A 173 -10.13 24.04 5.90
CA THR A 173 -10.13 22.63 6.26
C THR A 173 -8.98 22.33 7.22
N HIS A 174 -9.27 21.62 8.30
CA HIS A 174 -8.29 21.23 9.29
C HIS A 174 -7.28 20.20 8.74
N GLU A 175 -7.68 19.42 7.73
CA GLU A 175 -6.78 18.48 7.05
C GLU A 175 -5.62 19.19 6.34
N SER A 176 -5.89 20.29 5.64
CA SER A 176 -4.85 21.08 4.96
C SER A 176 -4.23 22.16 5.86
N ARG A 177 -4.93 22.48 6.96
CA ARG A 177 -4.67 23.60 7.87
C ARG A 177 -4.55 24.94 7.14
N LEU A 178 -5.27 25.05 6.03
CA LEU A 178 -5.25 26.20 5.14
C LEU A 178 -6.61 26.90 5.22
N VAL A 179 -6.57 28.20 5.49
CA VAL A 179 -7.72 29.09 5.28
C VAL A 179 -7.49 29.87 3.99
N LEU A 180 -8.51 29.87 3.11
CA LEU A 180 -8.58 30.69 1.91
C LEU A 180 -9.66 31.77 2.08
N LEU A 181 -9.28 33.00 1.78
CA LEU A 181 -10.11 34.20 1.98
C LEU A 181 -10.38 34.83 0.62
N ALA A 182 -11.63 34.80 0.19
CA ALA A 182 -12.06 35.43 -1.05
C ALA A 182 -12.33 36.92 -0.83
N SER A 183 -11.91 37.72 -1.81
CA SER A 183 -12.00 39.18 -1.76
C SER A 183 -12.35 39.79 -3.12
N GLY A 184 -12.82 41.04 -3.08
CA GLY A 184 -13.23 41.80 -4.25
C GLY A 184 -14.67 41.53 -4.68
N MET A 185 -15.20 42.38 -5.57
CA MET A 185 -16.62 42.34 -5.97
C MET A 185 -17.05 41.03 -6.65
N GLN A 186 -16.11 40.33 -7.29
CA GLN A 186 -16.35 39.05 -7.95
C GLN A 186 -15.87 37.84 -7.13
N CYS A 187 -15.26 38.07 -5.97
CA CYS A 187 -14.69 37.03 -5.10
C CYS A 187 -13.63 36.14 -5.79
N LYS A 188 -12.91 36.66 -6.79
CA LYS A 188 -11.88 35.91 -7.56
C LYS A 188 -10.47 36.06 -7.02
N SER A 189 -10.23 37.02 -6.13
CA SER A 189 -8.92 37.29 -5.55
C SER A 189 -8.82 36.61 -4.19
N PHE A 190 -7.81 35.76 -4.03
CA PHE A 190 -7.64 34.94 -2.83
C PHE A 190 -6.37 35.31 -2.06
N THR A 191 -6.52 35.41 -0.75
CA THR A 191 -5.40 35.40 0.19
C THR A 191 -5.50 34.16 1.06
N GLY A 192 -4.41 33.40 1.14
CA GLY A 192 -4.37 32.16 1.93
C GLY A 192 -3.41 32.26 3.12
N TYR A 193 -3.76 31.61 4.22
CA TYR A 193 -2.88 31.42 5.37
C TYR A 193 -2.85 29.94 5.75
N GLN A 194 -1.67 29.35 5.79
CA GLN A 194 -1.46 28.00 6.29
C GLN A 194 -0.95 28.06 7.73
N LEU A 195 -1.66 27.38 8.62
CA LEU A 195 -1.35 27.34 10.05
C LEU A 195 -0.72 25.99 10.38
N SER A 196 0.46 26.00 10.96
CA SER A 196 1.20 24.78 11.28
C SER A 196 1.87 24.89 12.64
N SER A 197 2.43 23.79 13.13
CA SER A 197 3.26 23.80 14.33
C SER A 197 4.52 24.68 14.19
N ALA A 198 4.96 24.97 12.96
CA ALA A 198 6.07 25.88 12.69
C ALA A 198 5.66 27.37 12.67
N GLY A 199 4.36 27.67 12.86
CA GLY A 199 3.80 29.01 12.79
C GLY A 199 2.87 29.20 11.59
N ILE A 200 2.58 30.47 11.30
CA ILE A 200 1.61 30.90 10.29
C ILE A 200 2.34 31.37 9.05
N ILE A 201 2.07 30.73 7.91
CA ILE A 201 2.64 31.07 6.62
C ILE A 201 1.57 31.74 5.77
N ARG A 202 1.86 32.97 5.33
CA ARG A 202 1.02 33.66 4.34
C ARG A 202 1.41 33.18 2.94
N LEU A 203 0.42 32.73 2.19
CA LEU A 203 0.62 32.35 0.80
C LEU A 203 0.60 33.57 -0.13
N PRO A 204 1.24 33.47 -1.32
CA PRO A 204 1.11 34.48 -2.35
C PRO A 204 -0.36 34.72 -2.69
N ARG A 205 -0.75 35.99 -2.82
CA ARG A 205 -2.07 36.35 -3.34
C ARG A 205 -2.16 35.89 -4.78
N PHE A 206 -3.27 35.26 -5.14
CA PHE A 206 -3.53 34.79 -6.49
C PHE A 206 -4.98 35.10 -6.89
N GLU A 207 -5.23 35.09 -8.19
CA GLU A 207 -6.56 35.28 -8.75
C GLU A 207 -6.97 34.04 -9.54
N MET A 208 -8.22 33.62 -9.39
CA MET A 208 -8.76 32.49 -10.12
C MET A 208 -9.33 32.94 -11.47
N ALA A 209 -8.93 32.26 -12.53
CA ALA A 209 -9.46 32.50 -13.86
C ALA A 209 -10.91 31.99 -13.95
N MET A 210 -11.79 32.80 -14.53
CA MET A 210 -13.19 32.44 -14.79
C MET A 210 -13.51 32.82 -16.23
N ALA A 211 -14.20 31.94 -16.95
CA ALA A 211 -14.71 32.26 -18.27
C ALA A 211 -15.66 33.46 -18.23
N LYS A 212 -15.66 34.22 -19.32
CA LYS A 212 -16.57 35.36 -19.50
C LYS A 212 -17.92 34.82 -19.92
N SER A 213 -19.00 35.28 -19.27
CA SER A 213 -20.35 35.02 -19.75
C SER A 213 -20.64 35.84 -21.01
N GLU A 214 -21.43 35.29 -21.93
CA GLU A 214 -21.90 36.00 -23.14
C GLU A 214 -22.87 37.14 -22.79
N ALA A 215 -23.57 37.03 -21.65
CA ALA A 215 -24.34 38.12 -21.09
C ALA A 215 -23.39 39.07 -20.33
N ASN A 216 -23.58 40.38 -20.43
CA ASN A 216 -22.78 41.41 -19.74
C ASN A 216 -22.73 41.32 -18.19
N SER A 217 -23.21 40.23 -17.58
CA SER A 217 -23.03 39.91 -16.16
C SER A 217 -21.65 39.29 -15.93
N LYS A 218 -20.89 39.88 -15.02
CA LYS A 218 -19.61 39.30 -14.58
C LYS A 218 -19.92 38.25 -13.50
N PRO A 219 -19.59 36.96 -13.69
CA PRO A 219 -19.91 35.92 -12.71
C PRO A 219 -19.16 36.18 -11.40
N VAL A 220 -19.87 36.03 -10.28
CA VAL A 220 -19.34 36.10 -8.92
C VAL A 220 -19.06 34.68 -8.45
N LEU A 221 -17.84 34.42 -7.96
CA LEU A 221 -17.46 33.10 -7.47
C LEU A 221 -18.05 32.87 -6.07
N ALA A 222 -18.85 31.81 -5.93
CA ALA A 222 -19.44 31.41 -4.66
C ALA A 222 -18.50 30.50 -3.86
N ALA A 223 -18.69 30.44 -2.54
CA ALA A 223 -17.89 29.58 -1.66
C ALA A 223 -18.10 28.08 -1.96
N GLU A 224 -19.31 27.69 -2.37
CA GLU A 224 -19.66 26.32 -2.76
C GLU A 224 -18.90 25.82 -4.01
N ASP A 225 -18.43 26.74 -4.85
CA ASP A 225 -17.71 26.42 -6.09
C ASP A 225 -16.20 26.25 -5.86
N VAL A 226 -15.74 26.30 -4.61
CA VAL A 226 -14.33 26.21 -4.24
C VAL A 226 -14.12 25.13 -3.17
N HIS A 227 -13.31 24.14 -3.49
CA HIS A 227 -13.00 23.02 -2.60
C HIS A 227 -11.49 22.91 -2.35
N VAL A 228 -11.10 22.80 -1.08
CA VAL A 228 -9.70 22.52 -0.70
C VAL A 228 -9.58 21.04 -0.38
N VAL A 229 -8.71 20.33 -1.10
CA VAL A 229 -8.51 18.88 -0.97
C VAL A 229 -7.04 18.54 -0.81
N THR A 230 -6.74 17.49 -0.05
CA THR A 230 -5.38 16.94 0.08
C THR A 230 -5.33 15.60 -0.65
N VAL A 231 -4.45 15.50 -1.66
CA VAL A 231 -4.31 14.30 -2.49
C VAL A 231 -2.83 13.98 -2.64
N TYR A 232 -2.41 12.76 -2.29
CA TYR A 232 -1.01 12.32 -2.25
C TYR A 232 -0.10 13.24 -1.40
N GLY A 233 -0.64 13.76 -0.29
CA GLY A 233 0.09 14.68 0.61
C GLY A 233 0.34 16.07 0.01
N ARG A 234 -0.34 16.43 -1.09
CA ARG A 234 -0.28 17.74 -1.72
C ARG A 234 -1.64 18.43 -1.59
N ILE A 235 -1.62 19.73 -1.34
CA ILE A 235 -2.83 20.54 -1.18
C ILE A 235 -3.23 21.12 -2.53
N TYR A 236 -4.49 20.94 -2.89
CA TYR A 236 -5.11 21.48 -4.09
C TYR A 236 -6.32 22.33 -3.72
N CYS A 237 -6.52 23.41 -4.45
CA CYS A 237 -7.79 24.12 -4.51
C CYS A 237 -8.43 23.82 -5.86
N LEU A 238 -9.66 23.32 -5.82
CA LEU A 238 -10.47 23.02 -6.97
C LEU A 238 -11.51 24.12 -7.11
N GLN A 239 -11.64 24.65 -8.32
CA GLN A 239 -12.56 25.73 -8.65
C GLN A 239 -13.50 25.26 -9.75
N VAL A 240 -14.79 25.28 -9.46
CA VAL A 240 -15.85 24.96 -10.42
C VAL A 240 -16.11 26.20 -11.28
N ASP A 241 -15.72 26.14 -12.55
CA ASP A 241 -16.11 27.13 -13.55
C ASP A 241 -17.35 26.62 -14.30
N LYS A 242 -18.52 27.00 -13.78
CA LYS A 242 -19.84 26.67 -14.35
C LYS A 242 -20.04 27.20 -15.77
N VAL A 243 -19.30 28.24 -16.18
CA VAL A 243 -19.41 28.82 -17.53
C VAL A 243 -18.56 28.04 -18.52
N ALA A 244 -17.31 27.73 -18.15
CA ALA A 244 -16.43 26.92 -18.98
C ALA A 244 -16.78 25.42 -18.97
N MET A 245 -17.60 24.97 -18.02
CA MET A 245 -17.81 23.55 -17.70
C MET A 245 -16.49 22.84 -17.39
N LEU A 246 -15.65 23.49 -16.59
CA LEU A 246 -14.34 22.99 -16.17
C LEU A 246 -14.17 23.05 -14.65
N LEU A 247 -13.49 22.04 -14.10
CA LEU A 247 -12.97 22.02 -12.74
C LEU A 247 -11.47 22.36 -12.79
N ASN A 248 -11.12 23.60 -12.50
CA ASN A 248 -9.73 24.07 -12.48
C ASN A 248 -9.03 23.59 -11.20
N SER A 249 -7.81 23.07 -11.34
CA SER A 249 -6.99 22.63 -10.22
C SER A 249 -5.79 23.56 -10.00
N TYR A 250 -5.67 24.10 -8.79
CA TYR A 250 -4.55 24.93 -8.37
C TYR A 250 -3.79 24.17 -7.28
N ARG A 251 -2.50 23.97 -7.48
CA ARG A 251 -1.62 23.36 -6.48
C ARG A 251 -0.96 24.43 -5.63
N PHE A 252 -0.93 24.17 -4.34
CA PHE A 252 -0.37 25.05 -3.34
C PHE A 252 1.05 24.61 -2.99
N TYR A 253 1.98 25.54 -3.09
CA TYR A 253 3.33 25.45 -2.57
C TYR A 253 3.52 26.55 -1.52
N ARG A 254 4.58 26.45 -0.72
CA ARG A 254 4.89 27.46 0.29
C ARG A 254 5.01 28.86 -0.32
N ASP A 255 5.67 28.95 -1.48
CA ASP A 255 6.09 30.21 -2.08
C ASP A 255 5.38 30.50 -3.42
N ALA A 256 4.46 29.63 -3.87
CA ALA A 256 3.74 29.78 -5.15
C ALA A 256 2.40 29.05 -5.16
N VAL A 257 1.45 29.56 -5.95
CA VAL A 257 0.21 28.86 -6.32
C VAL A 257 0.24 28.65 -7.83
N VAL A 258 0.15 27.39 -8.27
CA VAL A 258 0.31 27.02 -9.69
C VAL A 258 -0.94 26.33 -10.17
N GLN A 259 -1.57 26.85 -11.22
CA GLN A 259 -2.66 26.15 -11.91
C GLN A 259 -2.07 24.92 -12.61
N GLN A 260 -2.45 23.73 -12.16
CA GLN A 260 -1.96 22.48 -12.74
C GLN A 260 -2.76 22.08 -13.96
N GLY A 261 -4.07 22.32 -13.99
CA GLY A 261 -4.90 21.96 -15.14
C GLY A 261 -6.37 22.19 -14.90
N SER A 262 -7.18 21.60 -15.79
CA SER A 262 -8.63 21.65 -15.74
C SER A 262 -9.18 20.27 -16.12
N LEU A 263 -10.24 19.85 -15.44
CA LEU A 263 -10.95 18.60 -15.70
C LEU A 263 -12.35 18.92 -16.23
N PRO A 264 -12.88 18.18 -17.21
CA PRO A 264 -14.23 18.43 -17.71
C PRO A 264 -15.28 18.09 -16.65
N ILE A 265 -16.29 18.95 -16.54
CA ILE A 265 -17.53 18.69 -15.78
C ILE A 265 -18.71 18.73 -16.74
N PHE A 266 -19.80 18.06 -16.38
CA PHE A 266 -20.95 17.82 -17.25
C PHE A 266 -22.28 18.22 -16.58
N SER A 267 -22.22 18.86 -15.41
CA SER A 267 -23.36 19.30 -14.61
C SER A 267 -23.03 20.62 -13.92
N SER A 268 -24.06 21.41 -13.64
CA SER A 268 -23.95 22.65 -12.88
C SER A 268 -23.78 22.44 -11.38
N LYS A 269 -24.35 21.35 -10.84
CA LYS A 269 -24.26 20.97 -9.43
C LYS A 269 -23.18 19.91 -9.28
N ILE A 270 -21.99 20.35 -8.87
CA ILE A 270 -20.83 19.49 -8.66
C ILE A 270 -20.55 19.38 -7.17
N ALA A 271 -20.17 18.17 -6.76
CA ALA A 271 -19.55 17.95 -5.47
C ALA A 271 -18.25 17.17 -5.61
N VAL A 272 -17.38 17.30 -4.62
CA VAL A 272 -16.05 16.67 -4.63
C VAL A 272 -15.84 15.87 -3.36
N SER A 273 -15.26 14.68 -3.53
CA SER A 273 -14.79 13.83 -2.44
C SER A 273 -13.39 13.28 -2.77
N VAL A 274 -12.64 12.87 -1.77
CA VAL A 274 -11.35 12.20 -1.92
C VAL A 274 -11.35 10.91 -1.11
N VAL A 275 -11.15 9.78 -1.78
CA VAL A 275 -11.04 8.47 -1.12
C VAL A 275 -9.76 7.80 -1.58
N ASP A 276 -8.89 7.42 -0.64
CA ASP A 276 -7.60 6.76 -0.92
C ASP A 276 -6.68 7.58 -1.86
N ASN A 277 -6.73 8.91 -1.87
CA ASN A 277 -6.06 9.77 -2.86
C ASN A 277 -6.62 9.70 -4.29
N VAL A 278 -7.83 9.18 -4.50
CA VAL A 278 -8.58 9.34 -5.74
C VAL A 278 -9.50 10.54 -5.60
N LEU A 279 -9.49 11.43 -6.59
CA LEU A 279 -10.44 12.52 -6.66
C LEU A 279 -11.75 12.01 -7.27
N LEU A 280 -12.83 12.11 -6.50
CA LEU A 280 -14.19 11.77 -6.91
C LEU A 280 -14.91 13.06 -7.28
N VAL A 281 -15.29 13.19 -8.54
CA VAL A 281 -16.10 14.32 -9.01
C VAL A 281 -17.53 13.82 -9.21
N HIS A 282 -18.41 14.24 -8.31
CA HIS A 282 -19.82 13.90 -8.32
C HIS A 282 -20.56 14.87 -9.24
N GLN A 283 -21.10 14.34 -10.34
CA GLN A 283 -22.00 15.06 -11.24
C GLN A 283 -23.42 14.87 -10.71
N VAL A 284 -23.86 15.75 -9.80
CA VAL A 284 -25.05 15.52 -8.97
C VAL A 284 -26.30 15.40 -9.84
N ASP A 285 -26.47 16.27 -10.83
CA ASP A 285 -27.63 16.26 -11.73
C ASP A 285 -27.65 15.01 -12.61
N ALA A 286 -26.48 14.57 -13.07
CA ALA A 286 -26.33 13.37 -13.91
C ALA A 286 -26.30 12.07 -13.09
N LYS A 287 -26.27 12.17 -11.75
CA LYS A 287 -26.17 11.05 -10.79
C LYS A 287 -24.99 10.10 -11.03
N VAL A 288 -23.92 10.59 -11.65
CA VAL A 288 -22.69 9.81 -11.92
C VAL A 288 -21.49 10.35 -11.17
N VAL A 289 -20.51 9.49 -10.92
CA VAL A 289 -19.22 9.83 -10.34
C VAL A 289 -18.14 9.60 -11.38
N ILE A 290 -17.17 10.52 -11.43
CA ILE A 290 -16.00 10.43 -12.30
C ILE A 290 -14.76 10.34 -11.42
N LEU A 291 -13.92 9.35 -11.69
CA LEU A 291 -12.68 9.10 -10.97
C LEU A 291 -11.50 9.75 -11.68
N TYR A 292 -10.71 10.53 -10.94
CA TYR A 292 -9.46 11.09 -11.43
C TYR A 292 -8.29 10.73 -10.51
N ASP A 293 -7.21 10.22 -11.11
CA ASP A 293 -5.90 10.12 -10.45
C ASP A 293 -5.06 11.34 -10.84
N ILE A 294 -5.00 12.33 -9.94
CA ILE A 294 -4.27 13.59 -10.18
C ILE A 294 -2.76 13.36 -10.37
N PHE A 295 -2.22 12.22 -9.93
CA PHE A 295 -0.81 11.90 -10.15
C PHE A 295 -0.54 11.36 -11.55
N SER A 296 -1.56 10.89 -12.28
CA SER A 296 -1.42 10.46 -13.68
C SER A 296 -1.34 11.67 -14.61
N ASP A 297 -0.41 11.64 -15.57
CA ASP A 297 -0.21 12.73 -16.54
C ASP A 297 -1.37 12.88 -17.54
N SER A 298 -2.17 11.83 -17.73
CA SER A 298 -3.18 11.76 -18.78
C SER A 298 -4.36 12.71 -18.57
N ARG A 299 -4.60 13.18 -17.33
CA ARG A 299 -5.79 13.96 -16.91
C ARG A 299 -7.13 13.35 -17.36
N ALA A 300 -7.10 12.14 -17.88
CA ALA A 300 -8.24 11.39 -18.33
C ALA A 300 -8.89 10.74 -17.10
N PRO A 301 -10.20 10.51 -17.15
CA PRO A 301 -10.86 9.73 -16.11
C PRO A 301 -10.29 8.30 -16.12
N ILE A 302 -10.16 7.70 -14.93
CA ILE A 302 -9.64 6.34 -14.77
C ILE A 302 -10.58 5.32 -15.43
N SER A 303 -11.89 5.53 -15.28
CA SER A 303 -12.94 4.69 -15.81
C SER A 303 -14.04 5.53 -16.44
N ALA A 304 -14.94 4.89 -17.18
CA ALA A 304 -16.19 5.53 -17.56
C ALA A 304 -16.95 6.06 -16.32
N PRO A 305 -17.71 7.17 -16.45
CA PRO A 305 -18.60 7.64 -15.39
C PRO A 305 -19.64 6.56 -15.04
N LEU A 306 -19.76 6.23 -13.75
CA LEU A 306 -20.73 5.23 -13.25
C LEU A 306 -21.57 5.85 -12.12
N PRO A 307 -22.79 5.35 -11.88
CA PRO A 307 -23.63 5.87 -10.81
C PRO A 307 -23.06 5.57 -9.42
N LEU A 308 -23.35 6.48 -8.47
CA LEU A 308 -23.18 6.20 -7.05
C LEU A 308 -24.26 5.20 -6.62
N LEU A 309 -23.89 4.09 -5.97
CA LEU A 309 -24.85 3.08 -5.52
C LEU A 309 -24.90 2.95 -3.99
N LEU A 310 -26.08 2.61 -3.47
CA LEU A 310 -26.29 2.19 -2.09
C LEU A 310 -26.17 0.66 -1.99
N ARG A 311 -25.27 0.17 -1.14
CA ARG A 311 -25.04 -1.28 -0.91
C ARG A 311 -25.46 -1.71 0.48
N GLY A 312 -25.92 -2.96 0.61
CA GLY A 312 -26.29 -3.57 1.89
C GLY A 312 -27.70 -3.25 2.38
N PHE A 313 -28.51 -2.58 1.56
CA PHE A 313 -29.91 -2.29 1.88
C PHE A 313 -30.76 -3.59 1.80
N PRO A 314 -31.52 -3.97 2.83
CA PRO A 314 -32.33 -5.19 2.82
C PRO A 314 -33.49 -5.10 1.81
N ARG A 315 -33.44 -5.89 0.72
CA ARG A 315 -34.50 -5.95 -0.30
C ARG A 315 -35.79 -6.65 0.10
N SER A 316 -35.92 -7.11 1.35
CA SER A 316 -37.08 -7.86 1.84
C SER A 316 -38.40 -7.06 1.82
N ILE A 317 -38.36 -5.74 1.66
CA ILE A 317 -39.53 -4.86 1.81
C ILE A 317 -40.13 -4.46 0.46
N THR A 318 -39.37 -4.53 -0.64
CA THR A 318 -39.84 -4.15 -1.98
C THR A 318 -40.56 -5.28 -2.74
N ALA A 319 -40.44 -6.55 -2.32
CA ALA A 319 -41.06 -7.69 -3.01
C ALA A 319 -42.46 -8.07 -2.47
N SER A 320 -42.92 -7.47 -1.36
CA SER A 320 -44.23 -7.75 -0.77
C SER A 320 -45.32 -6.73 -1.13
N SER A 321 -45.02 -5.75 -1.99
CA SER A 321 -46.00 -4.73 -2.44
C SER A 321 -46.93 -5.22 -3.57
N GLN A 322 -47.08 -6.53 -3.76
CA GLN A 322 -48.16 -7.14 -4.56
C GLN A 322 -48.90 -8.24 -3.81
N SER A 323 -49.32 -8.00 -2.56
CA SER A 323 -50.52 -8.64 -2.04
C SER A 323 -51.17 -7.86 -0.90
N SER A 324 -52.39 -7.41 -1.17
CA SER A 324 -53.47 -7.02 -0.27
C SER A 324 -53.26 -7.11 1.26
N SER A 325 -53.40 -5.99 1.96
CA SER A 325 -54.57 -5.70 2.82
C SER A 325 -54.33 -4.45 3.68
N ARG A 326 -55.42 -3.72 3.90
CA ARG A 326 -55.50 -2.48 4.69
C ARG A 326 -55.18 -2.78 6.16
N ASN A 327 -54.31 -1.98 6.77
CA ASN A 327 -54.42 -1.53 8.16
C ASN A 327 -53.69 -0.18 8.28
N ALA A 328 -54.42 0.81 8.78
CA ALA A 328 -53.95 2.18 8.95
C ALA A 328 -53.31 2.29 10.34
N GLU A 329 -51.99 2.05 10.41
CA GLU A 329 -51.12 2.43 11.54
C GLU A 329 -49.60 2.34 11.19
N ASP A 330 -49.20 1.78 10.03
CA ASP A 330 -47.79 1.66 9.58
C ASP A 330 -47.32 2.73 8.57
N SER A 331 -47.84 3.96 8.62
CA SER A 331 -47.50 4.98 7.60
C SER A 331 -46.10 5.59 7.80
N GLU A 332 -45.64 5.77 9.05
CA GLU A 332 -44.33 6.43 9.32
C GLU A 332 -43.12 5.52 9.02
N ALA A 333 -43.24 4.20 9.26
CA ALA A 333 -42.14 3.26 8.99
C ALA A 333 -41.93 2.98 7.50
N LYS A 334 -42.98 3.13 6.68
CA LYS A 334 -42.89 2.99 5.21
C LYS A 334 -42.25 4.20 4.55
N ASP A 335 -42.61 5.41 4.96
CA ASP A 335 -42.08 6.65 4.37
C ASP A 335 -40.58 6.87 4.68
N LEU A 336 -40.11 6.45 5.86
CA LEU A 336 -38.68 6.48 6.20
C LEU A 336 -37.85 5.54 5.31
N SER A 337 -38.40 4.39 4.91
CA SER A 337 -37.67 3.39 4.10
C SER A 337 -37.47 3.81 2.64
N ASP A 338 -38.42 4.56 2.07
CA ASP A 338 -38.34 5.09 0.70
C ASP A 338 -37.46 6.35 0.62
N THR A 339 -37.46 7.17 1.68
CA THR A 339 -36.67 8.41 1.73
C THR A 339 -35.17 8.12 1.98
N GLU A 340 -34.84 7.06 2.73
CA GLU A 340 -33.47 6.59 2.97
C GLU A 340 -32.75 6.08 1.69
N ALA A 341 -33.48 5.80 0.61
CA ALA A 341 -32.94 5.28 -0.64
C ALA A 341 -32.65 6.36 -1.71
N ILE A 342 -32.98 7.64 -1.45
CA ILE A 342 -32.83 8.71 -2.44
C ILE A 342 -31.36 9.15 -2.54
N ILE A 343 -30.68 8.70 -3.59
CA ILE A 343 -29.31 9.12 -3.90
C ILE A 343 -29.33 10.54 -4.47
N TYR A 344 -28.46 11.40 -3.95
CA TYR A 344 -28.37 12.84 -4.30
C TYR A 344 -29.65 13.62 -3.94
N GLY A 345 -30.21 13.39 -2.76
CA GLY A 345 -31.30 14.20 -2.23
C GLY A 345 -30.91 15.68 -2.10
N ASP A 346 -31.90 16.59 -2.15
CA ASP A 346 -31.64 18.03 -2.15
C ASP A 346 -30.95 18.53 -0.86
N GLY A 347 -31.13 17.82 0.26
CA GLY A 347 -30.48 18.08 1.55
C GLY A 347 -29.06 17.54 1.70
N TRP A 348 -28.48 16.92 0.65
CA TRP A 348 -27.15 16.32 0.71
C TRP A 348 -26.05 17.39 0.64
N THR A 349 -25.13 17.32 1.61
CA THR A 349 -23.92 18.12 1.66
C THR A 349 -22.71 17.20 1.70
N PHE A 350 -21.72 17.49 0.86
CA PHE A 350 -20.50 16.68 0.75
C PHE A 350 -19.44 17.26 1.68
N LEU A 351 -19.01 16.45 2.64
CA LEU A 351 -18.01 16.79 3.63
C LEU A 351 -16.69 16.12 3.23
N VAL A 352 -15.79 16.91 2.66
CA VAL A 352 -14.45 16.46 2.27
C VAL A 352 -13.71 15.94 3.51
N PRO A 353 -13.08 14.75 3.45
CA PRO A 353 -12.78 14.00 2.24
C PRO A 353 -13.84 12.99 1.79
N ASP A 354 -14.54 12.28 2.67
CA ASP A 354 -15.26 11.04 2.31
C ASP A 354 -16.65 10.86 2.93
N LEU A 355 -17.28 11.94 3.39
CA LEU A 355 -18.58 11.88 4.08
C LEU A 355 -19.68 12.63 3.31
N ILE A 356 -20.91 12.12 3.39
CA ILE A 356 -22.11 12.77 2.86
C ILE A 356 -23.08 12.96 4.03
N CYS A 357 -23.45 14.19 4.30
CA CYS A 357 -24.43 14.56 5.31
C CYS A 357 -25.75 14.90 4.65
N ASP A 358 -26.77 14.09 4.90
CA ASP A 358 -28.15 14.34 4.52
C ASP A 358 -28.85 15.05 5.67
N ALA A 359 -28.86 16.38 5.61
CA ALA A 359 -29.44 17.21 6.66
C ALA A 359 -30.98 17.13 6.71
N ALA A 360 -31.63 16.73 5.60
CA ALA A 360 -33.08 16.62 5.53
C ALA A 360 -33.57 15.38 6.30
N ASN A 361 -32.83 14.28 6.23
CA ASN A 361 -33.19 13.00 6.85
C ASN A 361 -32.37 12.66 8.11
N GLY A 362 -31.43 13.53 8.51
CA GLY A 362 -30.56 13.29 9.65
C GLY A 362 -29.64 12.08 9.46
N LEU A 363 -29.13 11.84 8.25
CA LEU A 363 -28.29 10.67 7.94
C LEU A 363 -26.87 11.10 7.58
N LEU A 364 -25.88 10.34 8.06
CA LEU A 364 -24.49 10.48 7.65
C LEU A 364 -24.02 9.19 6.96
N TRP A 365 -23.55 9.35 5.73
CA TRP A 365 -23.01 8.28 4.91
C TRP A 365 -21.51 8.42 4.74
N LYS A 366 -20.84 7.27 4.63
CA LYS A 366 -19.44 7.20 4.23
C LYS A 366 -19.30 6.70 2.80
N ILE A 367 -18.46 7.39 2.03
CA ILE A 367 -18.15 7.05 0.65
C ILE A 367 -17.04 6.00 0.64
N HIS A 368 -17.24 4.96 -0.18
CA HIS A 368 -16.29 3.89 -0.39
C HIS A 368 -15.96 3.75 -1.88
N LEU A 369 -14.73 3.34 -2.16
CA LEU A 369 -14.24 3.04 -3.50
C LEU A 369 -14.22 1.53 -3.69
N ASP A 370 -14.86 1.02 -4.75
CA ASP A 370 -14.77 -0.38 -5.14
C ASP A 370 -13.68 -0.57 -6.18
N LEU A 371 -12.52 -1.07 -5.73
CA LEU A 371 -11.37 -1.29 -6.62
C LEU A 371 -11.65 -2.30 -7.72
N GLU A 372 -12.50 -3.30 -7.48
CA GLU A 372 -12.78 -4.36 -8.46
C GLU A 372 -13.67 -3.84 -9.58
N ALA A 373 -14.76 -3.17 -9.23
CA ALA A 373 -15.60 -2.52 -10.23
C ALA A 373 -14.84 -1.40 -10.97
N SER A 374 -13.97 -0.65 -10.28
CA SER A 374 -13.07 0.34 -10.90
C SER A 374 -12.13 -0.33 -11.91
N ALA A 375 -11.48 -1.43 -11.52
CA ALA A 375 -10.59 -2.18 -12.39
C ALA A 375 -11.35 -2.72 -13.60
N ILE A 376 -12.47 -3.40 -13.40
CA ILE A 376 -13.29 -3.97 -14.49
C ILE A 376 -13.74 -2.88 -15.47
N SER A 377 -14.26 -1.76 -14.97
CA SER A 377 -14.74 -0.66 -15.81
C SER A 377 -13.61 0.07 -16.56
N ALA A 378 -12.39 0.07 -16.03
CA ALA A 378 -11.22 0.69 -16.66
C ALA A 378 -10.43 -0.26 -17.58
N SER A 379 -10.63 -1.58 -17.46
CA SER A 379 -9.87 -2.62 -18.18
C SER A 379 -10.14 -2.70 -19.69
N SER A 380 -11.05 -1.88 -20.23
CA SER A 380 -11.47 -1.97 -21.63
C SER A 380 -10.52 -1.31 -22.64
N SER A 381 -9.56 -0.48 -22.22
CA SER A 381 -8.64 0.19 -23.17
C SER A 381 -7.20 0.45 -22.69
N GLU A 382 -6.95 0.78 -21.41
CA GLU A 382 -5.62 1.24 -20.96
C GLU A 382 -5.13 0.50 -19.70
N VAL A 383 -4.87 -0.81 -19.83
CA VAL A 383 -4.41 -1.68 -18.73
C VAL A 383 -3.21 -1.12 -17.94
N PRO A 384 -2.16 -0.54 -18.58
CA PRO A 384 -1.05 0.05 -17.84
C PRO A 384 -1.49 1.14 -16.83
N SER A 385 -2.41 2.02 -17.23
CA SER A 385 -2.94 3.08 -16.37
C SER A 385 -3.73 2.52 -15.18
N VAL A 386 -4.46 1.42 -15.39
CA VAL A 386 -5.18 0.71 -14.31
C VAL A 386 -4.21 0.10 -13.30
N LEU A 387 -3.14 -0.53 -13.78
CA LEU A 387 -2.12 -1.09 -12.90
C LEU A 387 -1.41 0.01 -12.11
N GLU A 388 -1.04 1.13 -12.75
CA GLU A 388 -0.45 2.29 -12.06
C GLU A 388 -1.38 2.84 -10.97
N PHE A 389 -2.67 2.95 -11.28
CA PHE A 389 -3.71 3.35 -10.33
C PHE A 389 -3.80 2.37 -9.14
N LEU A 390 -3.86 1.06 -9.40
CA LEU A 390 -3.96 0.02 -8.38
C LEU A 390 -2.72 -0.03 -7.48
N GLN A 391 -1.52 0.16 -8.04
CA GLN A 391 -0.26 0.17 -7.31
C GLN A 391 -0.16 1.32 -6.29
N ARG A 392 -0.96 2.38 -6.44
CA ARG A 392 -1.01 3.53 -5.53
C ARG A 392 -2.01 3.38 -4.38
N ARG A 393 -2.85 2.35 -4.38
CA ARG A 393 -3.91 2.17 -3.39
C ARG A 393 -3.35 1.76 -2.03
N LYS A 394 -3.87 2.36 -0.96
CA LYS A 394 -3.41 2.09 0.42
C LYS A 394 -4.51 1.52 1.31
N LEU A 395 -5.77 1.95 1.14
CA LEU A 395 -6.88 1.47 1.98
C LEU A 395 -7.13 -0.04 1.81
N GLU A 396 -7.20 -0.53 0.56
CA GLU A 396 -7.43 -1.94 0.23
C GLU A 396 -6.23 -2.53 -0.54
N ALA A 397 -5.02 -2.34 -0.02
CA ALA A 397 -3.77 -2.73 -0.70
C ALA A 397 -3.71 -4.23 -1.07
N HIS A 398 -4.27 -5.12 -0.23
CA HIS A 398 -4.37 -6.55 -0.54
C HIS A 398 -5.26 -6.82 -1.76
N LYS A 399 -6.47 -6.24 -1.80
CA LYS A 399 -7.39 -6.37 -2.93
C LYS A 399 -6.77 -5.79 -4.20
N ALA A 400 -6.11 -4.64 -4.10
CA ALA A 400 -5.39 -4.03 -5.22
C ALA A 400 -4.29 -4.94 -5.79
N LYS A 401 -3.51 -5.61 -4.93
CA LYS A 401 -2.49 -6.59 -5.33
C LYS A 401 -3.11 -7.77 -6.06
N GLN A 402 -4.18 -8.36 -5.51
CA GLN A 402 -4.89 -9.48 -6.13
C GLN A 402 -5.43 -9.10 -7.52
N LEU A 403 -5.99 -7.90 -7.67
CA LEU A 403 -6.44 -7.38 -8.95
C LEU A 403 -5.27 -7.19 -9.94
N CYS A 404 -4.10 -6.71 -9.50
CA CYS A 404 -2.92 -6.61 -10.37
C CYS A 404 -2.47 -7.98 -10.91
N LEU A 405 -2.47 -9.01 -10.04
CA LEU A 405 -2.15 -10.39 -10.43
C LEU A 405 -3.20 -10.94 -11.41
N ALA A 406 -4.49 -10.73 -11.12
CA ALA A 406 -5.59 -11.17 -11.98
C ALA A 406 -5.54 -10.51 -13.36
N ILE A 407 -5.35 -9.19 -13.43
CA ILE A 407 -5.21 -8.45 -14.69
C ILE A 407 -4.00 -8.97 -15.48
N SER A 408 -2.86 -9.19 -14.81
CA SER A 408 -1.65 -9.72 -15.46
C SER A 408 -1.89 -11.13 -16.01
N ARG A 409 -2.61 -11.98 -15.28
CA ARG A 409 -3.02 -13.31 -15.74
C ARG A 409 -3.93 -13.23 -16.96
N THR A 410 -4.96 -12.38 -16.91
CA THR A 410 -5.89 -12.18 -18.02
C THR A 410 -5.21 -11.64 -19.27
N LEU A 411 -4.25 -10.71 -19.14
CA LEU A 411 -3.46 -10.22 -20.28
C LEU A 411 -2.76 -11.36 -21.04
N ILE A 412 -2.20 -12.32 -20.31
CA ILE A 412 -1.50 -13.46 -20.91
C ILE A 412 -2.50 -14.45 -21.51
N LEU A 413 -3.55 -14.83 -20.77
CA LEU A 413 -4.58 -15.76 -21.23
C LEU A 413 -5.35 -15.27 -22.46
N GLU A 414 -5.65 -13.97 -22.53
CA GLU A 414 -6.28 -13.32 -23.68
C GLU A 414 -5.34 -13.09 -24.86
N ARG A 415 -4.06 -13.49 -24.76
CA ARG A 415 -3.04 -13.35 -25.82
C ARG A 415 -2.90 -11.90 -26.30
N ARG A 416 -2.91 -10.94 -25.37
CA ARG A 416 -2.69 -9.53 -25.70
C ARG A 416 -1.29 -9.33 -26.29
N PRO A 417 -1.05 -8.27 -27.10
CA PRO A 417 0.27 -8.01 -27.67
C PRO A 417 1.36 -7.94 -26.58
N VAL A 418 2.53 -8.54 -26.84
CA VAL A 418 3.65 -8.57 -25.88
C VAL A 418 4.07 -7.16 -25.46
N SER A 419 3.95 -6.17 -26.33
CA SER A 419 4.22 -4.76 -26.01
C SER A 419 3.26 -4.16 -24.96
N MET A 420 2.04 -4.66 -24.86
CA MET A 420 1.09 -4.26 -23.82
C MET A 420 1.50 -4.88 -22.47
N PHE A 421 1.85 -6.17 -22.49
CA PHE A 421 2.37 -6.86 -21.30
C PHE A 421 3.68 -6.25 -20.80
N ALA A 422 4.59 -5.90 -21.71
CA ALA A 422 5.84 -5.18 -21.42
C ALA A 422 5.60 -3.94 -20.55
N ARG A 423 4.71 -3.05 -21.03
CA ARG A 423 4.36 -1.81 -20.32
C ARG A 423 3.69 -2.08 -18.98
N ALA A 424 2.81 -3.09 -18.92
CA ALA A 424 2.14 -3.50 -17.69
C ALA A 424 3.14 -3.99 -16.63
N ILE A 425 4.08 -4.85 -17.01
CA ILE A 425 5.11 -5.38 -16.12
C ILE A 425 6.09 -4.29 -15.70
N ASP A 426 6.53 -3.41 -16.61
CA ASP A 426 7.41 -2.29 -16.26
C ASP A 426 6.84 -1.46 -15.10
N ILE A 427 5.52 -1.23 -15.09
CA ILE A 427 4.84 -0.52 -14.00
C ILE A 427 4.90 -1.32 -12.69
N LEU A 428 4.59 -2.62 -12.73
CA LEU A 428 4.57 -3.47 -11.54
C LEU A 428 5.97 -3.62 -10.92
N VAL A 429 6.99 -3.86 -11.76
CA VAL A 429 8.38 -4.02 -11.33
C VAL A 429 8.93 -2.69 -10.79
N THR A 430 8.67 -1.57 -11.47
CA THR A 430 9.08 -0.24 -10.98
C THR A 430 8.42 0.10 -9.65
N SER A 431 7.13 -0.20 -9.51
CA SER A 431 6.38 0.02 -8.26
C SER A 431 6.91 -0.84 -7.11
N TYR A 432 7.26 -2.10 -7.39
CA TYR A 432 7.90 -2.99 -6.43
C TYR A 432 9.30 -2.51 -6.01
N SER A 433 10.14 -2.12 -6.98
CA SER A 433 11.45 -1.51 -6.75
C SER A 433 11.35 -0.29 -5.83
N TYR A 434 10.39 0.59 -6.10
CA TYR A 434 10.12 1.77 -5.28
C TYR A 434 9.64 1.38 -3.86
N SER A 435 8.76 0.39 -3.73
CA SER A 435 8.26 -0.08 -2.43
C SER A 435 9.36 -0.71 -1.56
N ILE A 436 10.34 -1.38 -2.18
CA ILE A 436 11.54 -1.87 -1.48
C ILE A 436 12.41 -0.69 -1.03
N LYS A 437 12.71 0.26 -1.93
CA LYS A 437 13.56 1.42 -1.64
C LYS A 437 13.00 2.29 -0.51
N THR A 438 11.68 2.42 -0.44
CA THR A 438 10.96 3.17 0.60
C THR A 438 10.69 2.38 1.88
N GLY A 439 10.98 1.07 1.91
CA GLY A 439 10.75 0.19 3.06
C GLY A 439 9.27 -0.11 3.34
N SER A 440 8.34 0.29 2.46
CA SER A 440 6.90 0.03 2.61
C SER A 440 6.59 -1.46 2.51
N TYR A 441 7.29 -2.19 1.64
CA TYR A 441 7.13 -3.64 1.48
C TYR A 441 7.54 -4.42 2.74
N LEU A 442 8.67 -4.03 3.36
CA LEU A 442 9.24 -4.72 4.53
C LEU A 442 8.45 -4.48 5.84
N LYS A 443 7.67 -3.39 5.92
CA LYS A 443 6.79 -3.16 7.07
C LYS A 443 5.67 -4.20 7.16
N GLY A 444 5.21 -4.76 6.04
CA GLY A 444 4.26 -5.88 6.02
C GLY A 444 4.87 -7.19 6.53
N MET A 445 6.13 -7.48 6.20
CA MET A 445 6.81 -8.73 6.59
C MET A 445 7.19 -8.79 8.08
N LYS A 446 7.30 -7.65 8.78
CA LYS A 446 7.68 -7.61 10.21
C LYS A 446 6.56 -8.05 11.16
N ALA A 447 5.32 -8.20 10.70
CA ALA A 447 4.24 -8.80 11.49
C ALA A 447 4.33 -10.33 11.58
N GLU A 448 5.29 -10.97 10.89
CA GLU A 448 5.26 -12.42 10.63
C GLU A 448 6.36 -13.24 11.32
N LYS A 449 7.14 -12.69 12.26
CA LYS A 449 8.14 -13.49 13.00
C LYS A 449 8.26 -13.12 14.47
N SER A 450 7.45 -13.77 15.32
CA SER A 450 7.86 -14.16 16.67
C SER A 450 6.95 -15.24 17.26
N LEU A 451 7.32 -16.51 17.06
CA LEU A 451 6.96 -17.61 17.95
C LEU A 451 8.20 -18.52 18.06
N PRO A 452 8.90 -18.55 19.20
CA PRO A 452 9.97 -19.51 19.42
C PRO A 452 9.34 -20.86 19.82
N SER A 453 9.61 -21.90 19.03
CA SER A 453 9.29 -23.29 19.36
C SER A 453 10.15 -23.73 20.55
N GLY A 454 9.53 -23.86 21.73
CA GLY A 454 10.13 -24.51 22.88
C GLY A 454 9.99 -26.03 22.78
N VAL A 455 11.11 -26.74 22.91
CA VAL A 455 11.14 -28.14 23.36
C VAL A 455 12.25 -28.23 24.43
N PRO A 456 11.99 -28.88 25.59
CA PRO A 456 12.84 -28.78 26.77
C PRO A 456 13.99 -29.80 26.72
N GLN A 457 15.18 -29.40 27.18
CA GLN A 457 16.21 -30.34 27.60
C GLN A 457 16.73 -30.01 28.99
N VAL A 458 16.80 -31.08 29.79
CA VAL A 458 17.07 -31.15 31.22
C VAL A 458 18.58 -31.33 31.47
N ASN A 459 19.13 -30.45 32.32
CA ASN A 459 20.20 -30.61 33.32
C ASN A 459 21.48 -31.46 33.07
N SER A 460 22.61 -30.75 32.84
CA SER A 460 23.91 -30.70 33.62
C SER A 460 24.77 -31.97 33.91
N PRO A 461 26.06 -31.89 34.35
CA PRO A 461 27.04 -30.77 34.41
C PRO A 461 28.53 -31.08 33.98
N SER A 462 29.28 -29.99 33.76
CA SER A 462 30.71 -29.68 34.02
C SER A 462 31.84 -30.74 34.01
N THR A 463 32.95 -30.41 33.31
CA THR A 463 34.31 -30.50 33.89
C THR A 463 35.23 -29.39 33.34
N ILE A 464 35.96 -28.77 34.26
CA ILE A 464 36.96 -27.69 34.12
C ILE A 464 38.35 -28.31 33.92
N ALA A 465 39.21 -27.70 33.09
CA ALA A 465 40.65 -27.57 33.35
C ALA A 465 41.31 -26.55 32.39
N ASP A 466 41.90 -25.51 32.97
CA ASP A 466 42.88 -24.58 32.41
C ASP A 466 44.15 -25.30 31.92
N ASP A 467 44.89 -24.74 30.96
CA ASP A 467 46.19 -24.08 31.23
C ASP A 467 46.79 -23.45 29.94
N SER A 468 47.84 -22.68 30.13
CA SER A 468 48.19 -21.45 29.43
C SER A 468 49.43 -21.53 28.52
N ALA A 469 49.47 -20.59 27.56
CA ALA A 469 50.60 -19.90 26.94
C ALA A 469 51.92 -20.62 26.57
N SER A 470 52.32 -20.51 25.29
CA SER A 470 53.62 -19.90 24.92
C SER A 470 53.70 -19.51 23.44
N ARG A 471 54.28 -18.32 23.21
CA ARG A 471 54.63 -17.71 21.91
C ARG A 471 55.97 -18.24 21.41
N VAL A 472 56.14 -18.41 20.09
CA VAL A 472 57.34 -17.99 19.33
C VAL A 472 56.93 -17.68 17.89
N ASP A 473 57.45 -16.55 17.40
CA ASP A 473 57.24 -15.87 16.13
C ASP A 473 57.93 -16.49 14.89
N ALA A 474 57.49 -15.95 13.73
CA ALA A 474 58.25 -15.63 12.51
C ALA A 474 58.30 -16.68 11.38
N TYR A 475 58.22 -16.37 10.07
CA TYR A 475 58.39 -15.14 9.27
C TYR A 475 57.78 -15.33 7.85
N GLY A 476 57.40 -14.24 7.17
CA GLY A 476 57.32 -14.17 5.69
C GLY A 476 56.17 -13.33 5.08
N LYS A 477 56.20 -11.99 5.17
CA LYS A 477 56.49 -10.99 4.09
C LYS A 477 55.63 -11.10 2.81
N SER A 478 54.84 -10.07 2.44
CA SER A 478 55.19 -8.96 1.51
C SER A 478 54.20 -8.99 0.32
N VAL A 479 53.68 -7.95 -0.34
CA VAL A 479 53.84 -6.49 -0.37
C VAL A 479 52.59 -5.92 -1.10
N LYS A 480 52.10 -4.75 -0.70
CA LYS A 480 51.21 -3.89 -1.51
C LYS A 480 51.89 -2.53 -1.69
N THR A 481 52.10 -2.15 -2.94
CA THR A 481 52.49 -0.83 -3.46
C THR A 481 52.20 -0.93 -4.97
N ARG A 482 51.71 0.05 -5.73
CA ARG A 482 51.52 1.52 -5.61
C ARG A 482 50.62 1.88 -6.84
N ILE A 483 49.90 2.99 -6.94
CA ILE A 483 50.34 4.31 -7.44
C ILE A 483 49.04 5.16 -7.49
N CYS A 484 48.94 6.20 -6.65
CA CYS A 484 49.04 7.67 -6.93
C CYS A 484 47.85 8.23 -7.71
N ASP A 485 47.24 9.40 -7.46
CA ASP A 485 47.31 10.55 -6.54
C ASP A 485 46.98 11.80 -7.40
N LEU A 486 46.62 12.90 -6.73
CA LEU A 486 46.45 14.29 -7.20
C LEU A 486 45.07 14.64 -7.83
N HIS A 487 44.36 15.71 -7.45
CA HIS A 487 44.73 16.89 -6.67
C HIS A 487 43.52 17.44 -5.90
N SER A 488 43.85 18.02 -4.74
CA SER A 488 43.07 18.82 -3.82
C SER A 488 42.77 20.25 -4.31
N LEU A 489 41.70 20.85 -3.76
CA LEU A 489 41.58 22.21 -3.19
C LEU A 489 40.10 22.37 -2.80
N GLY A 490 39.66 22.75 -1.60
CA GLY A 490 40.28 23.38 -0.43
C GLY A 490 39.27 24.40 0.11
N GLY A 491 38.84 24.26 1.37
CA GLY A 491 37.89 25.20 2.01
C GLY A 491 37.38 24.72 3.38
N ASN A 492 38.24 24.78 4.40
CA ASN A 492 37.92 24.64 5.83
C ASN A 492 37.09 25.82 6.35
N VAL A 493 36.30 25.63 7.42
CA VAL A 493 36.50 26.29 8.75
C VAL A 493 35.66 25.58 9.83
N GLU A 494 36.41 24.95 10.74
CA GLU A 494 36.35 24.87 12.22
C GLU A 494 35.09 24.52 13.04
N SER A 495 35.31 23.48 13.85
CA SER A 495 34.58 23.06 15.05
C SER A 495 34.93 23.93 16.28
N LYS A 496 33.97 24.05 17.21
CA LYS A 496 34.24 24.21 18.65
C LYS A 496 33.35 23.28 19.47
N ASN A 497 33.99 22.41 20.24
CA ASN A 497 33.42 21.60 21.32
C ASN A 497 33.31 22.43 22.61
N LEU A 498 32.40 22.04 23.51
CA LEU A 498 32.56 22.16 24.96
C LEU A 498 31.66 21.12 25.68
N MET A 499 32.27 20.47 26.69
CA MET A 499 31.74 19.51 27.68
C MET A 499 30.58 20.11 28.51
N GLY A 500 29.76 19.40 29.28
CA GLY A 500 29.72 18.03 29.81
C GLY A 500 28.91 18.06 31.13
N ALA A 501 28.27 16.95 31.54
CA ALA A 501 27.93 16.62 32.95
C ALA A 501 27.31 15.21 33.05
N GLU A 502 27.71 14.50 34.09
CA GLU A 502 27.52 13.07 34.37
C GLU A 502 26.28 12.77 35.28
N VAL A 503 25.56 11.67 34.98
CA VAL A 503 25.24 10.44 35.78
C VAL A 503 24.93 10.64 37.31
N PRO A 504 23.93 9.97 37.96
CA PRO A 504 23.81 8.52 37.95
C PRO A 504 22.43 7.82 38.07
N SER A 505 22.47 6.56 37.65
CA SER A 505 21.55 5.46 37.94
C SER A 505 21.82 4.85 39.32
N ASP A 506 20.79 4.48 40.09
CA ASP A 506 20.73 3.13 40.68
C ASP A 506 19.34 2.69 41.18
N ARG A 507 19.24 1.36 41.29
CA ARG A 507 18.12 0.42 41.52
C ARG A 507 17.21 0.65 42.74
N VAL A 508 16.00 0.05 42.73
CA VAL A 508 15.55 -1.06 43.64
C VAL A 508 14.07 -1.46 43.34
N GLN A 509 13.79 -2.76 43.50
CA GLN A 509 12.56 -3.52 43.23
C GLN A 509 11.48 -3.46 44.33
N SER A 510 10.31 -4.04 43.99
CA SER A 510 9.23 -4.62 44.83
C SER A 510 8.18 -3.64 45.37
N GLY A 511 6.89 -3.94 45.46
CA GLY A 511 6.08 -5.13 45.15
C GLY A 511 4.71 -5.03 45.87
N LEU A 512 3.71 -5.72 45.32
CA LEU A 512 2.45 -6.22 45.96
C LEU A 512 1.32 -5.19 46.23
N GLN A 513 0.02 -5.51 46.31
CA GLN A 513 -0.89 -6.58 45.84
C GLN A 513 -2.25 -6.36 46.55
N SER A 514 -3.39 -6.51 45.85
CA SER A 514 -4.71 -7.01 46.36
C SER A 514 -5.72 -6.92 45.20
N GLN A 515 -6.23 -7.95 44.50
CA GLN A 515 -6.95 -9.20 44.87
C GLN A 515 -8.18 -9.02 45.75
N LEU A 516 -9.39 -9.29 45.21
CA LEU A 516 -10.23 -10.46 45.58
C LEU A 516 -11.51 -10.61 44.69
N LEU A 517 -11.65 -11.82 44.07
CA LEU A 517 -12.82 -12.74 43.89
C LEU A 517 -14.15 -12.25 43.24
N GLY A 518 -14.88 -12.97 42.37
CA GLY A 518 -14.82 -14.34 41.84
C GLY A 518 -16.18 -15.09 41.97
N LEU A 519 -16.64 -15.76 40.88
CA LEU A 519 -17.78 -16.71 40.67
C LEU A 519 -18.98 -16.15 39.86
N GLY A 520 -19.53 -16.78 38.82
CA GLY A 520 -19.32 -18.11 38.20
C GLY A 520 -20.06 -18.26 36.85
N ASN A 521 -19.71 -19.33 36.12
CA ASN A 521 -19.92 -19.61 34.69
C ASN A 521 -21.36 -19.86 34.22
N ASN A 522 -21.66 -19.58 32.93
CA ASN A 522 -21.94 -20.62 31.91
C ASN A 522 -22.14 -20.05 30.49
N LEU A 523 -21.63 -20.82 29.52
CA LEU A 523 -21.57 -20.61 28.07
C LEU A 523 -22.91 -20.24 27.41
N LEU A 524 -22.83 -19.46 26.33
CA LEU A 524 -23.33 -19.85 24.99
C LEU A 524 -22.59 -19.05 23.89
N ASN A 525 -21.92 -19.80 23.01
CA ASN A 525 -21.19 -19.34 21.83
C ASN A 525 -22.09 -18.63 20.81
N SER A 526 -21.59 -17.53 20.23
CA SER A 526 -21.72 -17.30 18.78
C SER A 526 -20.44 -16.67 18.26
N ASN A 527 -19.62 -17.52 17.62
CA ASN A 527 -18.36 -17.14 17.02
C ASN A 527 -18.61 -16.31 15.76
N VAL A 528 -18.38 -15.00 15.82
CA VAL A 528 -18.04 -14.21 14.64
C VAL A 528 -16.53 -14.36 14.45
N THR A 529 -16.14 -15.28 13.58
CA THR A 529 -14.75 -15.43 13.14
C THR A 529 -14.36 -14.21 12.32
N ASN A 530 -13.80 -13.20 12.98
CA ASN A 530 -12.97 -12.20 12.33
C ASN A 530 -11.71 -12.91 11.82
N HIS A 531 -11.72 -13.30 10.55
CA HIS A 531 -10.48 -13.61 9.83
C HIS A 531 -9.69 -12.29 9.70
N GLN A 532 -8.82 -12.01 10.67
CA GLN A 532 -7.74 -11.05 10.49
C GLN A 532 -6.69 -11.70 9.57
N GLU A 533 -6.90 -11.56 8.27
CA GLU A 533 -5.87 -11.82 7.26
C GLU A 533 -4.69 -10.86 7.48
N PRO A 534 -3.44 -11.29 7.22
CA PRO A 534 -2.25 -10.49 7.44
C PRO A 534 -2.34 -9.17 6.66
N GLN A 535 -2.21 -8.03 7.36
CA GLN A 535 -2.30 -6.72 6.74
C GLN A 535 -1.13 -6.48 5.77
N VAL A 536 -1.33 -6.84 4.51
CA VAL A 536 -0.47 -6.42 3.40
C VAL A 536 -0.57 -4.91 3.30
N THR A 537 0.50 -4.21 3.66
CA THR A 537 0.56 -2.74 3.71
C THR A 537 0.84 -2.08 2.35
N SER A 538 1.02 -2.87 1.29
CA SER A 538 1.46 -2.40 -0.03
C SER A 538 0.84 -3.23 -1.17
N ALA A 539 0.29 -2.55 -2.18
CA ALA A 539 -0.23 -3.16 -3.40
C ALA A 539 0.88 -3.73 -4.33
N ALA A 540 2.14 -3.46 -4.01
CA ALA A 540 3.31 -3.94 -4.76
C ALA A 540 3.39 -5.46 -4.89
N VAL A 541 3.52 -5.93 -6.14
CA VAL A 541 3.64 -7.35 -6.51
C VAL A 541 5.12 -7.72 -6.62
N SER A 542 5.57 -8.75 -5.90
CA SER A 542 6.95 -9.23 -6.04
C SER A 542 7.15 -10.12 -7.27
N PRO A 543 8.39 -10.26 -7.78
CA PRO A 543 8.68 -11.20 -8.85
C PRO A 543 8.30 -12.64 -8.53
N ASP A 544 8.43 -13.06 -7.27
CA ASP A 544 8.08 -14.42 -6.83
C ASP A 544 6.56 -14.62 -6.80
N GLU A 545 5.80 -13.61 -6.40
CA GLU A 545 4.33 -13.59 -6.49
C GLU A 545 3.89 -13.65 -7.96
N MET A 546 4.52 -12.87 -8.85
CA MET A 546 4.24 -12.90 -10.28
C MET A 546 4.52 -14.30 -10.88
N TYR A 547 5.63 -14.93 -10.51
CA TYR A 547 5.94 -16.29 -10.95
C TYR A 547 4.90 -17.29 -10.45
N SER A 548 4.62 -17.30 -9.15
CA SER A 548 3.81 -18.34 -8.50
C SER A 548 2.31 -18.22 -8.81
N PHE A 549 1.78 -17.00 -8.92
CA PHE A 549 0.35 -16.75 -9.11
C PHE A 549 -0.06 -16.46 -10.55
N VAL A 550 0.88 -16.07 -11.42
CA VAL A 550 0.60 -15.69 -12.81
C VAL A 550 1.32 -16.61 -13.80
N ILE A 551 2.66 -16.61 -13.82
CA ILE A 551 3.40 -17.28 -14.90
C ILE A 551 3.26 -18.81 -14.84
N SER A 552 3.44 -19.42 -13.66
CA SER A 552 3.36 -20.88 -13.50
C SER A 552 1.96 -21.41 -13.79
N PRO A 553 0.86 -20.85 -13.22
CA PRO A 553 -0.49 -21.34 -13.52
C PRO A 553 -0.91 -21.11 -14.98
N VAL A 554 -0.46 -20.03 -15.61
CA VAL A 554 -0.81 -19.75 -17.01
C VAL A 554 -0.09 -20.69 -17.98
N GLU A 555 1.15 -21.10 -17.69
CA GLU A 555 1.84 -22.11 -18.50
C GLU A 555 1.09 -23.45 -18.50
N GLU A 556 0.60 -23.88 -17.34
CA GLU A 556 -0.22 -25.09 -17.19
C GLU A 556 -1.55 -24.99 -17.96
N GLU A 557 -2.20 -23.82 -17.95
CA GLU A 557 -3.49 -23.60 -18.62
C GLU A 557 -3.39 -23.43 -20.14
N MET A 558 -2.35 -22.76 -20.65
CA MET A 558 -2.26 -22.41 -22.07
C MET A 558 -1.77 -23.54 -22.99
N ALA A 559 -1.11 -24.57 -22.43
CA ALA A 559 -0.71 -25.86 -23.03
C ALA A 559 -0.49 -25.93 -24.57
N GLY A 560 0.05 -24.89 -25.22
CA GLY A 560 0.11 -24.88 -26.69
C GLY A 560 0.79 -23.69 -27.39
N ASP A 561 1.14 -22.59 -26.72
CA ASP A 561 1.87 -21.47 -27.35
C ASP A 561 3.14 -21.08 -26.59
N THR A 562 4.17 -21.90 -26.77
CA THR A 562 5.44 -21.69 -26.08
C THR A 562 6.19 -20.46 -26.57
N SER A 563 6.02 -20.05 -27.83
CA SER A 563 6.68 -18.86 -28.37
C SER A 563 6.19 -17.58 -27.72
N TYR A 564 4.86 -17.47 -27.52
CA TYR A 564 4.27 -16.36 -26.78
C TYR A 564 4.72 -16.37 -25.31
N MET A 565 4.65 -17.52 -24.63
CA MET A 565 5.07 -17.63 -23.23
C MET A 565 6.55 -17.30 -23.01
N VAL A 566 7.44 -17.76 -23.88
CA VAL A 566 8.87 -17.37 -23.82
C VAL A 566 9.01 -15.86 -23.99
N SER A 567 8.30 -15.25 -24.95
CA SER A 567 8.35 -13.79 -25.16
C SER A 567 7.89 -13.02 -23.91
N ILE A 568 6.82 -13.47 -23.26
CA ILE A 568 6.29 -12.91 -22.01
C ILE A 568 7.33 -13.01 -20.88
N ILE A 569 7.96 -14.18 -20.71
CA ILE A 569 8.98 -14.39 -19.67
C ILE A 569 10.23 -13.54 -19.94
N ILE A 570 10.68 -13.45 -21.19
CA ILE A 570 11.83 -12.62 -21.56
C ILE A 570 11.57 -11.14 -21.32
N GLU A 571 10.36 -10.68 -21.64
CA GLU A 571 9.96 -9.30 -21.37
C GLU A 571 9.89 -9.02 -19.86
N PHE A 572 9.43 -9.99 -19.08
CA PHE A 572 9.46 -9.91 -17.63
C PHE A 572 10.90 -9.84 -17.09
N LEU A 573 11.78 -10.73 -17.54
CA LEU A 573 13.20 -10.71 -17.17
C LEU A 573 13.88 -9.39 -17.57
N ARG A 574 13.57 -8.84 -18.75
CA ARG A 574 14.08 -7.53 -19.20
C ARG A 574 13.70 -6.44 -18.19
N SER A 575 12.44 -6.40 -17.79
CA SER A 575 11.94 -5.41 -16.84
C SER A 575 12.61 -5.54 -15.47
N VAL A 576 12.66 -6.75 -14.92
CA VAL A 576 13.28 -7.02 -13.61
C VAL A 576 14.78 -6.69 -13.60
N ASN A 577 15.49 -7.03 -14.68
CA ASN A 577 16.91 -6.70 -14.85
C ASN A 577 17.15 -5.19 -14.94
N SER A 578 16.24 -4.43 -15.57
CA SER A 578 16.35 -2.97 -15.66
C SER A 578 16.32 -2.29 -14.28
N GLU A 579 15.56 -2.86 -13.33
CA GLU A 579 15.47 -2.41 -11.94
C GLU A 579 16.46 -3.11 -10.99
N LYS A 580 17.32 -4.01 -11.52
CA LYS A 580 18.33 -4.77 -10.76
C LYS A 580 17.76 -5.61 -9.62
N ILE A 581 16.57 -6.15 -9.80
CA ILE A 581 15.92 -7.04 -8.83
C ILE A 581 16.34 -8.49 -9.12
N LYS A 582 16.52 -9.31 -8.09
CA LYS A 582 16.83 -10.74 -8.26
C LYS A 582 15.54 -11.54 -8.46
N VAL A 583 15.59 -12.53 -9.35
CA VAL A 583 14.48 -13.45 -9.63
C VAL A 583 14.78 -14.84 -9.08
N HIS A 584 13.75 -15.55 -8.64
CA HIS A 584 13.88 -16.94 -8.24
C HIS A 584 14.31 -17.85 -9.43
N PRO A 585 15.26 -18.80 -9.23
CA PRO A 585 15.77 -19.66 -10.30
C PRO A 585 14.72 -20.44 -11.09
N ASN A 586 13.57 -20.73 -10.48
CA ASN A 586 12.48 -21.47 -11.12
C ASN A 586 11.96 -20.81 -12.41
N LEU A 587 12.03 -19.47 -12.53
CA LEU A 587 11.64 -18.81 -13.77
C LEU A 587 12.61 -19.15 -14.92
N TYR A 588 13.91 -19.19 -14.64
CA TYR A 588 14.92 -19.60 -15.61
C TYR A 588 14.75 -21.08 -15.99
N VAL A 589 14.49 -21.94 -15.00
CA VAL A 589 14.19 -23.37 -15.20
C VAL A 589 12.99 -23.55 -16.13
N LEU A 590 11.89 -22.82 -15.90
CA LEU A 590 10.71 -22.86 -16.77
C LEU A 590 11.04 -22.43 -18.20
N THR A 591 11.82 -21.37 -18.37
CA THR A 591 12.26 -20.89 -19.70
C THR A 591 13.06 -21.97 -20.45
N ILE A 592 13.95 -22.67 -19.76
CA ILE A 592 14.73 -23.78 -20.33
C ILE A 592 13.80 -24.93 -20.75
N GLN A 593 12.87 -25.32 -19.89
CA GLN A 593 11.91 -26.40 -20.18
C GLN A 593 11.06 -26.06 -21.41
N LEU A 594 10.57 -24.83 -21.50
CA LEU A 594 9.78 -24.34 -22.62
C LEU A 594 10.56 -24.36 -23.95
N LEU A 595 11.80 -23.86 -23.96
CA LEU A 595 12.64 -23.86 -25.17
C LEU A 595 13.05 -25.29 -25.59
N ALA A 596 13.41 -26.14 -24.62
CA ALA A 596 13.82 -27.51 -24.88
C ALA A 596 12.66 -28.38 -25.40
N ARG A 597 11.45 -28.22 -24.85
CA ARG A 597 10.23 -28.92 -25.33
C ARG A 597 9.92 -28.60 -26.80
N ASN A 598 10.34 -27.44 -27.31
CA ASN A 598 10.14 -27.02 -28.70
C ASN A 598 11.42 -27.11 -29.56
N GLU A 599 12.44 -27.82 -29.09
CA GLU A 599 13.71 -28.01 -29.79
C GLU A 599 14.46 -26.71 -30.17
N ARG A 600 14.15 -25.59 -29.51
CA ARG A 600 14.78 -24.27 -29.73
C ARG A 600 16.14 -24.14 -29.01
N TYR A 601 17.02 -25.11 -29.19
CA TYR A 601 18.31 -25.19 -28.47
C TYR A 601 19.29 -24.08 -28.83
N ALA A 602 19.25 -23.57 -30.07
CA ALA A 602 20.14 -22.48 -30.49
C ALA A 602 19.87 -21.18 -29.71
N GLU A 603 18.59 -20.83 -29.52
CA GLU A 603 18.17 -19.68 -28.73
C GLU A 603 18.47 -19.87 -27.25
N LEU A 604 18.25 -21.07 -26.71
CA LEU A 604 18.64 -21.43 -25.35
C LEU A 604 20.15 -21.18 -25.13
N GLY A 605 20.99 -21.58 -26.09
CA GLY A 605 22.42 -21.30 -26.06
C GLY A 605 22.73 -19.80 -26.01
N LEU A 606 22.05 -18.99 -26.84
CA LEU A 606 22.20 -17.54 -26.84
C LEU A 606 21.77 -16.91 -25.51
N PHE A 607 20.68 -17.39 -24.89
CA PHE A 607 20.20 -16.85 -23.61
C PHE A 607 21.18 -17.10 -22.46
N VAL A 608 21.85 -18.25 -22.45
CA VAL A 608 22.92 -18.56 -21.48
C VAL A 608 24.17 -17.72 -21.75
N ILE A 609 24.63 -17.66 -23.00
CA ILE A 609 25.85 -16.93 -23.40
C ILE A 609 25.71 -15.43 -23.10
N ASN A 610 24.54 -14.85 -23.41
CA ASN A 610 24.24 -13.44 -23.20
C ASN A 610 23.83 -13.12 -21.75
N LYS A 611 23.87 -14.10 -20.83
CA LYS A 611 23.50 -13.94 -19.41
C LYS A 611 22.07 -13.42 -19.20
N ILE A 612 21.16 -13.77 -20.11
CA ILE A 612 19.72 -13.55 -19.91
C ILE A 612 19.20 -14.53 -18.85
N LEU A 613 19.70 -15.77 -18.88
CA LEU A 613 19.53 -16.75 -17.81
C LEU A 613 20.71 -16.65 -16.85
N GLU A 614 20.47 -16.19 -15.62
CA GLU A 614 21.53 -16.10 -14.62
C GLU A 614 22.00 -17.49 -14.19
N PRO A 615 23.31 -17.68 -13.97
CA PRO A 615 23.84 -18.98 -13.56
C PRO A 615 23.41 -19.32 -12.13
N SER A 616 22.69 -20.42 -11.96
CA SER A 616 22.34 -21.01 -10.67
C SER A 616 22.52 -22.53 -10.72
N LYS A 617 22.52 -23.19 -9.54
CA LYS A 617 22.59 -24.65 -9.47
C LYS A 617 21.42 -25.30 -10.22
N GLU A 618 20.22 -24.77 -10.02
CA GLU A 618 18.97 -25.25 -10.60
C GLU A 618 18.99 -25.09 -12.13
N VAL A 619 19.46 -23.95 -12.63
CA VAL A 619 19.62 -23.68 -14.07
C VAL A 619 20.61 -24.66 -14.70
N ALA A 620 21.76 -24.88 -14.06
CA ALA A 620 22.78 -25.80 -14.56
C ALA A 620 22.25 -27.25 -14.63
N LEU A 621 21.55 -27.71 -13.58
CA LEU A 621 20.93 -29.04 -13.55
C LEU A 621 19.83 -29.18 -14.61
N GLN A 622 18.99 -28.16 -14.79
CA GLN A 622 17.95 -28.18 -15.81
C GLN A 622 18.53 -28.23 -17.23
N LEU A 623 19.61 -27.49 -17.52
CA LEU A 623 20.31 -27.56 -18.81
C LEU A 623 20.86 -28.95 -19.10
N LEU A 624 21.36 -29.65 -18.08
CA LEU A 624 21.87 -31.02 -18.21
C LEU A 624 20.75 -32.02 -18.49
N GLU A 625 19.61 -31.85 -17.82
CA GLU A 625 18.43 -32.70 -18.00
C GLU A 625 17.79 -32.49 -19.38
N SER A 626 17.53 -31.24 -19.74
CA SER A 626 16.97 -30.87 -21.05
C SER A 626 17.96 -31.14 -22.20
N GLY A 627 19.26 -31.12 -21.93
CA GLY A 627 20.33 -31.38 -22.90
C GLY A 627 20.65 -32.86 -23.14
N ARG A 628 19.88 -33.82 -22.61
CA ARG A 628 20.14 -35.27 -22.85
C ARG A 628 20.25 -35.63 -24.33
N GLN A 629 19.46 -34.99 -25.19
CA GLN A 629 19.47 -35.19 -26.63
C GLN A 629 20.30 -34.15 -27.41
N ASN A 630 20.83 -33.13 -26.73
CA ASN A 630 21.57 -32.03 -27.35
C ASN A 630 22.90 -31.78 -26.61
N MET A 631 24.01 -32.27 -27.19
CA MET A 631 25.34 -32.20 -26.57
C MET A 631 25.80 -30.76 -26.29
N GLN A 632 25.45 -29.79 -27.14
CA GLN A 632 25.83 -28.39 -26.94
C GLN A 632 25.16 -27.81 -25.68
N THR A 633 23.87 -28.09 -25.49
CA THR A 633 23.11 -27.65 -24.31
C THR A 633 23.62 -28.33 -23.04
N ARG A 634 23.92 -29.64 -23.11
CA ARG A 634 24.51 -30.37 -21.98
C ARG A 634 25.87 -29.80 -21.57
N LYS A 635 26.71 -29.43 -22.56
CA LYS A 635 28.00 -28.79 -22.31
C LYS A 635 27.84 -27.44 -21.59
N LEU A 636 26.86 -26.62 -21.95
CA LEU A 636 26.57 -25.35 -21.25
C LEU A 636 26.24 -25.59 -19.76
N GLY A 637 25.45 -26.62 -19.44
CA GLY A 637 25.16 -26.99 -18.05
C GLY A 637 26.41 -27.42 -17.28
N LEU A 638 27.28 -28.23 -17.88
CA LEU A 638 28.57 -28.64 -17.29
C LEU A 638 29.51 -27.44 -17.08
N ASP A 639 29.62 -26.55 -18.07
CA ASP A 639 30.43 -25.34 -17.97
C ASP A 639 29.90 -24.39 -16.88
N MET A 640 28.58 -24.31 -16.71
CA MET A 640 27.94 -23.52 -15.66
C MET A 640 28.21 -24.08 -14.24
N LEU A 641 28.17 -25.40 -14.04
CA LEU A 641 28.57 -26.01 -12.76
C LEU A 641 30.01 -25.69 -12.39
N ARG A 642 30.92 -25.70 -13.39
CA ARG A 642 32.31 -25.30 -13.20
C ARG A 642 32.41 -23.81 -12.85
N GLN A 643 31.66 -22.94 -13.52
CA GLN A 643 31.63 -21.51 -13.23
C GLN A 643 31.14 -21.23 -11.79
N LEU A 644 30.13 -21.97 -11.32
CA LEU A 644 29.58 -21.84 -9.96
C LEU A 644 30.41 -22.54 -8.88
N SER A 645 31.55 -23.15 -9.23
CA SER A 645 32.38 -23.94 -8.31
C SER A 645 31.63 -25.10 -7.62
N LEU A 646 30.59 -25.63 -8.27
CA LEU A 646 29.84 -26.82 -7.82
C LEU A 646 30.58 -28.09 -8.23
N HIS A 647 31.80 -28.24 -7.70
CA HIS A 647 32.76 -29.25 -8.16
C HIS A 647 32.29 -30.68 -7.87
N HIS A 648 31.56 -30.91 -6.77
CA HIS A 648 31.02 -32.23 -6.44
C HIS A 648 30.01 -32.69 -7.50
N ASP A 649 28.99 -31.88 -7.77
CA ASP A 649 27.94 -32.19 -8.74
C ASP A 649 28.54 -32.39 -10.14
N TYR A 650 29.49 -31.53 -10.55
CA TYR A 650 30.22 -31.65 -11.81
C TYR A 650 30.97 -32.97 -11.95
N VAL A 651 31.69 -33.39 -10.90
CA VAL A 651 32.46 -34.63 -10.89
C VAL A 651 31.54 -35.85 -10.97
N VAL A 652 30.43 -35.86 -10.23
CA VAL A 652 29.44 -36.95 -10.26
C VAL A 652 28.86 -37.10 -11.67
N LEU A 653 28.52 -36.00 -12.34
CA LEU A 653 27.96 -36.02 -13.68
C LEU A 653 28.97 -36.49 -14.75
N LEU A 654 30.25 -36.10 -14.65
CA LEU A 654 31.28 -36.60 -15.56
C LEU A 654 31.46 -38.12 -15.47
N VAL A 655 31.34 -38.70 -14.27
CA VAL A 655 31.41 -40.15 -14.07
C VAL A 655 30.21 -40.84 -14.70
N GLN A 656 29.01 -40.29 -14.53
CA GLN A 656 27.79 -40.80 -15.17
C GLN A 656 27.87 -40.75 -16.70
N ASP A 657 28.52 -39.73 -17.26
CA ASP A 657 28.75 -39.59 -18.71
C ASP A 657 29.90 -40.47 -19.23
N GLY A 658 30.54 -41.28 -18.37
CA GLY A 658 31.61 -42.20 -18.72
C GLY A 658 33.02 -41.60 -18.71
N TYR A 659 33.17 -40.31 -18.42
CA TYR A 659 34.46 -39.58 -18.37
C TYR A 659 35.10 -39.63 -16.97
N TYR A 660 35.11 -40.81 -16.32
CA TYR A 660 35.56 -40.96 -14.94
C TYR A 660 37.05 -40.62 -14.74
N LEU A 661 37.93 -40.83 -15.72
CA LEU A 661 39.34 -40.43 -15.64
C LEU A 661 39.54 -38.92 -15.65
N GLU A 662 38.77 -38.19 -16.47
CA GLU A 662 38.78 -36.73 -16.47
C GLU A 662 38.21 -36.20 -15.15
N ALA A 663 37.16 -36.84 -14.64
CA ALA A 663 36.58 -36.54 -13.34
C ALA A 663 37.60 -36.69 -12.19
N LEU A 664 38.44 -37.74 -12.20
CA LEU A 664 39.52 -37.93 -11.21
C LEU A 664 40.60 -36.85 -11.30
N ARG A 665 41.02 -36.49 -12.52
CA ARG A 665 41.98 -35.39 -12.74
C ARG A 665 41.43 -34.06 -12.22
N TYR A 666 40.15 -33.80 -12.49
CA TYR A 666 39.47 -32.60 -12.01
C TYR A 666 39.29 -32.58 -10.49
N ALA A 667 38.88 -33.71 -9.89
CA ALA A 667 38.74 -33.87 -8.44
C ALA A 667 40.07 -33.63 -7.73
N ARG A 668 41.18 -34.15 -8.27
CA ARG A 668 42.53 -33.90 -7.76
C ARG A 668 42.92 -32.43 -7.82
N LYS A 669 42.68 -31.79 -8.96
CA LYS A 669 43.02 -30.37 -9.20
C LYS A 669 42.26 -29.44 -8.24
N ASN A 670 40.98 -29.71 -7.99
CA ASN A 670 40.12 -28.87 -7.15
C ASN A 670 39.93 -29.40 -5.71
N LYS A 671 40.67 -30.45 -5.32
CA LYS A 671 40.62 -31.09 -3.98
C LYS A 671 39.20 -31.43 -3.51
N VAL A 672 38.44 -32.10 -4.37
CA VAL A 672 37.04 -32.48 -4.08
C VAL A 672 37.01 -33.81 -3.33
N ASN A 673 36.88 -33.77 -2.01
CA ASN A 673 36.97 -34.97 -1.17
C ASN A 673 35.61 -35.65 -0.92
N SER A 674 34.50 -35.01 -1.32
CA SER A 674 33.13 -35.49 -1.12
C SER A 674 32.69 -36.57 -2.12
N VAL A 675 33.59 -37.00 -3.00
CA VAL A 675 33.30 -37.90 -4.12
C VAL A 675 33.17 -39.35 -3.62
N ARG A 676 32.13 -40.07 -4.05
CA ARG A 676 31.91 -41.48 -3.68
C ARG A 676 32.79 -42.41 -4.53
N PRO A 677 33.75 -43.17 -3.94
CA PRO A 677 34.63 -44.06 -4.69
C PRO A 677 33.92 -45.18 -5.44
N SER A 678 32.82 -45.70 -4.89
CA SER A 678 32.03 -46.78 -5.50
C SER A 678 31.60 -46.46 -6.93
N LEU A 679 31.11 -45.24 -7.19
CA LEU A 679 30.66 -44.81 -8.51
C LEU A 679 31.78 -44.85 -9.57
N PHE A 680 33.03 -44.57 -9.17
CA PHE A 680 34.17 -44.59 -10.08
C PHE A 680 34.69 -46.01 -10.31
N LEU A 681 34.61 -46.85 -9.29
CA LEU A 681 35.01 -48.26 -9.37
C LEU A 681 34.01 -49.06 -10.22
N GLU A 682 32.71 -48.79 -10.08
CA GLU A 682 31.66 -49.32 -10.94
C GLU A 682 31.88 -48.91 -12.40
N ALA A 683 32.16 -47.62 -12.65
CA ALA A 683 32.44 -47.13 -13.99
C ALA A 683 33.73 -47.73 -14.59
N ALA A 684 34.79 -47.88 -13.78
CA ALA A 684 36.03 -48.52 -14.21
C ALA A 684 35.84 -50.01 -14.48
N TYR A 685 35.08 -50.72 -13.65
CA TYR A 685 34.75 -52.13 -13.86
C TYR A 685 33.93 -52.35 -15.13
N ALA A 686 32.95 -51.46 -15.40
CA ALA A 686 32.16 -51.49 -16.62
C ALA A 686 32.99 -51.29 -17.91
N SER A 687 34.18 -50.67 -17.81
CA SER A 687 35.11 -50.54 -18.95
C SER A 687 35.86 -51.84 -19.31
N ASN A 688 35.72 -52.88 -18.47
CA ASN A 688 36.33 -54.22 -18.63
C ASN A 688 37.86 -54.23 -18.79
N ASP A 689 38.54 -53.17 -18.35
CA ASP A 689 40.00 -53.07 -18.36
C ASP A 689 40.53 -53.10 -16.91
N PRO A 690 41.32 -54.13 -16.54
CA PRO A 690 41.88 -54.26 -15.19
C PRO A 690 42.82 -53.10 -14.83
N GLN A 691 43.46 -52.45 -15.81
CA GLN A 691 44.37 -51.34 -15.55
C GLN A 691 43.61 -50.11 -15.04
N HIS A 692 42.40 -49.87 -15.57
CA HIS A 692 41.55 -48.78 -15.13
C HIS A 692 41.08 -48.99 -13.69
N VAL A 693 40.63 -50.19 -13.33
CA VAL A 693 40.21 -50.52 -11.95
C VAL A 693 41.37 -50.36 -10.96
N ALA A 694 42.56 -50.84 -11.30
CA ALA A 694 43.76 -50.66 -10.47
C ALA A 694 44.13 -49.19 -10.28
N ALA A 695 44.06 -48.38 -11.34
CA ALA A 695 44.38 -46.95 -11.30
C ALA A 695 43.39 -46.18 -10.41
N VAL A 696 42.09 -46.48 -10.50
CA VAL A 696 41.05 -45.87 -9.66
C VAL A 696 41.21 -46.28 -8.19
N LEU A 697 41.46 -47.57 -7.89
CA LEU A 697 41.72 -48.06 -6.54
C LEU A 697 42.93 -47.36 -5.89
N ARG A 698 44.02 -47.22 -6.64
CA ARG A 698 45.23 -46.52 -6.18
C ARG A 698 44.95 -45.03 -5.93
N PHE A 699 44.24 -44.38 -6.84
CA PHE A 699 43.88 -42.97 -6.68
C PHE A 699 43.12 -42.72 -5.38
N PHE A 700 42.03 -43.46 -5.11
CA PHE A 700 41.24 -43.24 -3.89
C PHE A 700 41.98 -43.65 -2.62
N SER A 701 42.89 -44.63 -2.70
CA SER A 701 43.76 -45.02 -1.58
C SER A 701 44.71 -43.91 -1.16
N ASP A 702 45.13 -43.07 -2.11
CA ASP A 702 46.03 -41.93 -1.87
C ASP A 702 45.26 -40.62 -1.61
N PHE A 703 44.06 -40.49 -2.19
CA PHE A 703 43.29 -39.24 -2.21
C PHE A 703 42.25 -39.13 -1.08
N ILE A 704 41.68 -40.24 -0.59
CA ILE A 704 40.70 -40.25 0.51
C ILE A 704 41.27 -41.00 1.72
N PRO A 705 41.48 -40.31 2.86
CA PRO A 705 41.93 -40.94 4.09
C PRO A 705 40.94 -42.03 4.56
N GLY A 706 41.45 -43.23 4.86
CA GLY A 706 40.61 -44.34 5.37
C GLY A 706 39.88 -45.16 4.29
N PHE A 707 40.06 -44.87 3.00
CA PHE A 707 39.44 -45.67 1.93
C PHE A 707 39.84 -47.16 1.96
N LYS A 708 41.10 -47.45 2.35
CA LYS A 708 41.63 -48.83 2.43
C LYS A 708 40.87 -49.74 3.40
N SER A 709 40.21 -49.18 4.41
CA SER A 709 39.42 -49.93 5.40
C SER A 709 37.95 -50.12 5.01
N THR A 710 37.53 -49.65 3.83
CA THR A 710 36.14 -49.76 3.37
C THR A 710 35.85 -51.13 2.74
N SER A 711 34.59 -51.58 2.82
CA SER A 711 34.12 -52.79 2.14
C SER A 711 34.35 -52.74 0.63
N ASP A 712 34.16 -51.56 0.03
CA ASP A 712 34.26 -51.35 -1.41
C ASP A 712 35.70 -51.59 -1.89
N HIS A 713 36.70 -51.11 -1.15
CA HIS A 713 38.11 -51.37 -1.45
C HIS A 713 38.41 -52.88 -1.47
N ASN A 714 37.93 -53.63 -0.47
CA ASN A 714 38.15 -55.08 -0.39
C ASN A 714 37.44 -55.84 -1.52
N SER A 715 36.19 -55.47 -1.84
CA SER A 715 35.41 -56.08 -2.91
C SER A 715 36.06 -55.87 -4.29
N TYR A 716 36.42 -54.63 -4.62
CA TYR A 716 37.04 -54.32 -5.91
C TYR A 716 38.49 -54.84 -6.04
N CYS A 717 39.23 -55.01 -4.94
CA CYS A 717 40.52 -55.70 -4.95
C CYS A 717 40.39 -57.20 -5.29
N ARG A 718 39.33 -57.88 -4.82
CA ARG A 718 39.02 -59.27 -5.20
C ARG A 718 38.61 -59.37 -6.67
N ILE A 719 37.74 -58.48 -7.12
CA ILE A 719 37.30 -58.39 -8.52
C ILE A 719 38.50 -58.16 -9.46
N LEU A 720 39.44 -57.28 -9.07
CA LEU A 720 40.68 -57.06 -9.83
C LEU A 720 41.55 -58.33 -9.94
N ALA A 721 41.65 -59.11 -8.86
CA ALA A 721 42.40 -60.37 -8.86
C ALA A 721 41.76 -61.42 -9.79
N GLU A 722 40.42 -61.49 -9.80
CA GLU A 722 39.67 -62.36 -10.70
C GLU A 722 39.85 -61.94 -12.18
N MET A 723 39.73 -60.64 -12.49
CA MET A 723 39.95 -60.11 -13.85
C MET A 723 41.37 -60.37 -14.38
N ASN A 724 42.39 -60.27 -13.53
CA ASN A 724 43.77 -60.57 -13.94
C ASN A 724 44.01 -62.07 -14.13
N SER A 725 43.30 -62.93 -13.39
CA SER A 725 43.39 -64.38 -13.53
C SER A 725 42.72 -64.91 -14.80
N SER A 726 41.65 -64.26 -15.28
CA SER A 726 40.95 -64.63 -16.52
C SER A 726 41.64 -64.12 -17.80
N ILE A 727 42.49 -63.09 -17.72
CA ILE A 727 43.32 -62.60 -18.84
C ILE A 727 44.61 -63.42 -18.98
N ALA A 728 45.08 -64.05 -17.89
CA ALA A 728 46.27 -64.89 -17.86
C ALA A 728 46.02 -66.36 -18.25
N ALA A 729 44.76 -66.75 -18.45
CA ALA A 729 44.31 -68.04 -18.98
C ALA A 729 43.92 -67.89 -20.45
#